data_AF-A0A9P1AJI1-F1
#
_entry.id   AF-A0A9P1AJI1-F1
#
_cell.length_a   1.000
_cell.length_b   1.000
_cell.length_c   1.000
_cell.angle_alpha   90.00
_cell.angle_beta   90.00
_cell.angle_gamma   90.00
#
_symmetry.space_group_name_H-M   'P 1'
#
loop_
_entity.id
_entity.type
_entity.pdbx_description
1 polymer ?
#
loop_
_entity_poly.entity_id
_entity_poly.type
_entity_poly.pdbx_seq_one_letter_code
_entity_poly.pdbx_strand_id
1 'polypeptide(L)'
;MTTSPNIFDNTVILDTIFDYIHPMQHLRLRLVNRKFNDTCLRTIREEHKRTEIVTFLDRLFFNDFGPLTVLRVNDRIVQFGKMKSYFEFLSTVAGVKVRHLEMKEGRKWSREEREQLHEHIVLTLIGDNWSHLTTLIGINVFCKSRCLDCVRMIGNCREYGPLHLSVLDLLDKPRHFEKLIVHSDLLCELAERADRAASKEESFENMRKQINRNISCDHFVLLLDDYDEIRNGHRLKFPLEILLEMMGKWRVKEVAFMRRYAYEIKEEGPWSRWMTSKTFFTKISFDTAIDLKEFKRYPLESLTFDMVYDDYDQAPELSVKLKNLINMSKWLFPTKKSTWILPNLLIPAVKVGTYMQNYLETQTKENGCEQTVQIIVAQAYSSWPEDSKFPDIFASGARLVGFEAPGGAWQLEGVTSVEQLGEDTDEGLIGRRFTFWKRLTNNLIHFDIFVPKFKVTCLFGRFQPVTSNLPWVEKYRPSKLDELVAHDQIVKTLTRFIENRTVPHLLFYGPPGTGKTTTILAAARKMYCPEKFSSMVLELNASDERGIDAVRNIIVSFAQTRGLQAAFAKPSSSGDAPFKLIVLDEADAMTKDAQNALRRVIEKYTDNVRFCIICNYLSSITPAIQSRCTRFRFPPLDMKLVVPRLKFIVEKEQLKMNPDGQTALLEVAKGDMRTLINTLQSTAMSFDDITETTVYQCIGQPTPREMKEVVKALLNEPAKKCMETIKTKLFENGYALQDVVTRLHDIAFTLDIPDEALSTIILGLAEVEENLSRGCTNSTQLAAVVACFFDAKSLCVKKINTERMEF
;
A
#
# COMPACT_ATOMS: atom_id res chain seq x y z
N MET A 1 -23.14 -30.30 -38.48
CA MET A 1 -22.31 -29.12 -38.19
C MET A 1 -23.12 -28.17 -37.33
N THR A 2 -23.09 -28.37 -36.02
CA THR A 2 -23.73 -27.50 -35.04
C THR A 2 -22.70 -26.48 -34.58
N THR A 3 -22.88 -25.23 -34.98
CA THR A 3 -22.04 -24.11 -34.56
C THR A 3 -22.14 -23.93 -33.05
N SER A 4 -21.03 -24.12 -32.35
CA SER A 4 -20.88 -23.77 -30.94
C SER A 4 -21.29 -22.29 -30.71
N PRO A 5 -22.14 -21.97 -29.72
CA PRO A 5 -22.47 -20.58 -29.44
C PRO A 5 -21.18 -19.83 -29.08
N ASN A 6 -20.97 -18.69 -29.74
CA ASN A 6 -19.81 -17.84 -29.51
C ASN A 6 -19.81 -17.43 -28.02
N ILE A 7 -18.66 -17.48 -27.35
CA ILE A 7 -18.53 -17.18 -25.92
C ILE A 7 -19.12 -15.78 -25.58
N PHE A 8 -19.09 -14.87 -26.56
CA PHE A 8 -19.64 -13.51 -26.48
C PHE A 8 -21.17 -13.40 -26.59
N ASP A 9 -21.91 -14.50 -26.72
CA ASP A 9 -23.38 -14.51 -26.68
C ASP A 9 -23.95 -14.88 -25.30
N ASN A 10 -23.11 -15.35 -24.38
CA ASN A 10 -23.52 -15.71 -23.02
C ASN A 10 -23.33 -14.52 -22.07
N THR A 11 -24.44 -13.92 -21.64
CA THR A 11 -24.44 -12.73 -20.76
C THR A 11 -23.81 -13.00 -19.39
N VAL A 12 -23.91 -14.23 -18.87
CA VAL A 12 -23.32 -14.60 -17.57
C VAL A 12 -21.81 -14.65 -17.66
N ILE A 13 -21.27 -15.26 -18.72
CA ILE A 13 -19.82 -15.33 -18.95
C ILE A 13 -19.26 -13.94 -19.22
N LEU A 14 -19.99 -13.10 -19.97
CA LEU A 14 -19.62 -11.70 -20.19
C LEU A 14 -19.56 -10.91 -18.88
N ASP A 15 -20.58 -11.04 -18.03
CA ASP A 15 -20.60 -10.36 -16.73
C ASP A 15 -19.43 -10.85 -15.84
N THR A 16 -19.15 -12.16 -15.80
CA THR A 16 -17.95 -12.67 -15.10
C THR A 16 -16.65 -12.14 -15.71
N ILE A 17 -16.52 -12.03 -17.04
CA ILE A 17 -15.33 -11.46 -17.69
C ILE A 17 -15.17 -9.99 -17.32
N PHE A 18 -16.26 -9.22 -17.28
CA PHE A 18 -16.22 -7.81 -16.88
C PHE A 18 -15.97 -7.61 -15.39
N ASP A 19 -16.35 -8.56 -14.53
CA ASP A 19 -15.94 -8.56 -13.12
C ASP A 19 -14.41 -8.68 -12.97
N TYR A 20 -13.72 -9.31 -13.93
CA TYR A 20 -12.25 -9.45 -13.95
C TYR A 20 -11.53 -8.41 -14.82
N ILE A 21 -12.21 -7.78 -15.78
CA ILE A 21 -11.65 -6.79 -16.71
C ILE A 21 -12.37 -5.45 -16.51
N HIS A 22 -11.65 -4.47 -15.97
CA HIS A 22 -12.22 -3.15 -15.77
C HIS A 22 -12.36 -2.43 -17.14
N PRO A 23 -13.58 -2.24 -17.70
CA PRO A 23 -13.80 -2.10 -19.14
C PRO A 23 -13.00 -0.97 -19.80
N MET A 24 -12.85 0.16 -19.12
CA MET A 24 -12.24 1.37 -19.71
C MET A 24 -10.71 1.36 -19.83
N GLN A 25 -9.98 0.42 -19.22
CA GLN A 25 -8.51 0.40 -19.29
C GLN A 25 -7.96 -0.07 -20.64
N HIS A 26 -8.74 -0.82 -21.44
CA HIS A 26 -8.25 -1.48 -22.66
C HIS A 26 -9.17 -1.33 -23.88
N LEU A 27 -10.21 -0.50 -23.80
CA LEU A 27 -11.23 -0.41 -24.84
C LEU A 27 -10.85 0.57 -25.97
N ARG A 28 -10.13 0.07 -26.99
CA ARG A 28 -10.24 0.64 -28.36
C ARG A 28 -11.55 0.10 -28.96
N LEU A 29 -12.69 0.74 -28.66
CA LEU A 29 -14.07 0.33 -28.99
C LEU A 29 -14.43 0.16 -30.49
N ARG A 30 -13.46 0.03 -31.39
CA ARG A 30 -13.72 -0.04 -32.83
C ARG A 30 -13.84 -1.47 -33.41
N LEU A 31 -13.59 -2.53 -32.62
CA LEU A 31 -13.43 -3.89 -33.19
C LEU A 31 -14.03 -5.05 -32.37
N VAL A 32 -14.98 -4.83 -31.45
CA VAL A 32 -15.65 -5.94 -30.73
C VAL A 32 -17.17 -5.89 -30.94
N ASN A 33 -17.78 -7.09 -30.98
CA ASN A 33 -19.21 -7.38 -31.21
C ASN A 33 -20.15 -6.38 -30.51
N ARG A 34 -21.24 -5.97 -31.18
CA ARG A 34 -22.26 -5.03 -30.68
C ARG A 34 -22.78 -5.40 -29.29
N LYS A 35 -23.04 -6.68 -29.01
CA LYS A 35 -23.52 -7.14 -27.69
C LYS A 35 -22.50 -6.90 -26.57
N PHE A 36 -21.21 -7.09 -26.85
CA PHE A 36 -20.13 -6.84 -25.89
C PHE A 36 -20.05 -5.36 -25.53
N ASN A 37 -20.16 -4.48 -26.54
CA ASN A 37 -20.18 -3.03 -26.32
C ASN A 37 -21.42 -2.59 -25.52
N ASP A 38 -22.60 -3.15 -25.81
CA ASP A 38 -23.83 -2.82 -25.08
C ASP A 38 -23.74 -3.23 -23.60
N THR A 39 -23.16 -4.41 -23.30
CA THR A 39 -22.92 -4.85 -21.92
C THR A 39 -21.88 -3.97 -21.21
N CYS A 40 -20.76 -3.62 -21.87
CA CYS A 40 -19.77 -2.68 -21.32
C CYS A 40 -20.42 -1.35 -20.90
N LEU A 41 -21.22 -0.77 -21.80
CA LEU A 41 -21.86 0.53 -21.57
C LEU A 41 -22.90 0.43 -20.45
N ARG A 42 -23.58 -0.71 -20.30
CA ARG A 42 -24.49 -0.97 -19.17
C ARG A 42 -23.75 -0.94 -17.84
N THR A 43 -22.62 -1.65 -17.72
CA THR A 43 -21.82 -1.66 -16.49
C THR A 43 -21.30 -0.27 -16.15
N ILE A 44 -20.77 0.46 -17.14
CA ILE A 44 -20.33 1.85 -16.97
C ILE A 44 -21.47 2.76 -16.46
N ARG A 45 -22.70 2.56 -16.95
CA ARG A 45 -23.87 3.32 -16.45
C ARG A 45 -24.20 3.01 -15.01
N GLU A 46 -24.15 1.74 -14.60
CA GLU A 46 -24.41 1.36 -13.21
C GLU A 46 -23.32 1.90 -12.27
N GLU A 47 -22.05 1.73 -12.62
CA GLU A 47 -20.90 2.25 -11.85
C GLU A 47 -20.98 3.77 -11.66
N HIS A 48 -21.30 4.52 -12.71
CA HIS A 48 -21.31 5.99 -12.65
C HIS A 48 -22.67 6.62 -12.29
N LYS A 49 -23.70 5.84 -11.92
CA LYS A 49 -24.91 6.40 -11.28
C LYS A 49 -24.58 7.09 -9.96
N ARG A 50 -23.64 6.51 -9.20
CA ARG A 50 -22.98 7.10 -8.04
C ARG A 50 -21.59 7.53 -8.47
N THR A 51 -21.40 8.82 -8.66
CA THR A 51 -20.11 9.40 -9.06
C THR A 51 -19.48 10.11 -7.88
N GLU A 52 -18.34 9.60 -7.43
CA GLU A 52 -17.46 10.23 -6.46
C GLU A 52 -16.26 10.82 -7.20
N ILE A 53 -15.94 12.09 -6.96
CA ILE A 53 -14.77 12.75 -7.55
C ILE A 53 -13.83 13.14 -6.42
N VAL A 54 -12.70 12.43 -6.31
CA VAL A 54 -11.67 12.68 -5.31
C VAL A 54 -10.50 13.41 -5.95
N THR A 55 -10.09 14.52 -5.35
CA THR A 55 -8.93 15.29 -5.79
C THR A 55 -7.75 14.97 -4.88
N PHE A 56 -6.70 14.30 -5.38
CA PHE A 56 -5.61 13.84 -4.52
C PHE A 56 -4.58 14.93 -4.18
N LEU A 57 -3.91 14.73 -3.04
CA LEU A 57 -2.62 15.33 -2.68
C LEU A 57 -1.76 14.21 -2.08
N ASP A 58 -1.54 13.16 -2.87
CA ASP A 58 -0.87 11.97 -2.37
C ASP A 58 0.66 12.11 -2.54
N ARG A 59 1.38 12.08 -1.41
CA ARG A 59 2.84 12.15 -1.34
C ARG A 59 3.54 10.93 -1.97
N LEU A 60 2.80 9.85 -2.22
CA LEU A 60 3.36 8.59 -2.74
C LEU A 60 3.48 8.53 -4.27
N PHE A 61 2.76 9.39 -5.01
CA PHE A 61 2.79 9.42 -6.48
C PHE A 61 3.84 10.39 -7.06
N PHE A 62 4.76 10.89 -6.22
CA PHE A 62 5.76 11.90 -6.59
C PHE A 62 6.81 11.44 -7.62
N ASN A 63 6.81 10.17 -8.05
CA ASN A 63 7.90 9.65 -8.88
C ASN A 63 7.62 9.55 -10.39
N ASP A 64 6.36 9.49 -10.87
CA ASP A 64 6.11 9.20 -12.30
C ASP A 64 5.25 10.23 -13.07
N PHE A 65 4.42 11.04 -12.40
CA PHE A 65 3.60 12.06 -13.04
C PHE A 65 3.61 13.31 -12.17
N GLY A 66 4.10 14.43 -12.70
CA GLY A 66 4.30 15.67 -11.94
C GLY A 66 3.09 16.11 -11.08
N PRO A 67 3.33 16.95 -10.05
CA PRO A 67 2.55 16.97 -8.81
C PRO A 67 1.12 17.54 -8.87
N LEU A 68 0.57 17.90 -10.04
CA LEU A 68 -0.55 18.86 -10.09
C LEU A 68 -1.67 18.64 -11.12
N THR A 69 -1.85 17.47 -11.73
CA THR A 69 -2.80 17.37 -12.87
C THR A 69 -3.71 16.13 -12.92
N VAL A 70 -3.99 15.47 -11.80
CA VAL A 70 -4.72 14.20 -11.81
C VAL A 70 -5.83 14.15 -10.75
N LEU A 71 -6.98 13.57 -11.12
CA LEU A 71 -8.18 13.44 -10.30
C LEU A 71 -8.66 12.00 -10.35
N ARG A 72 -9.40 11.57 -9.34
CA ARG A 72 -10.06 10.27 -9.33
C ARG A 72 -11.56 10.44 -9.51
N VAL A 73 -12.14 9.71 -10.44
CA VAL A 73 -13.60 9.60 -10.63
C VAL A 73 -13.96 8.15 -10.34
N ASN A 74 -14.67 7.89 -9.25
CA ASN A 74 -14.88 6.59 -8.61
C ASN A 74 -13.54 5.90 -8.34
N ASP A 75 -13.20 4.87 -9.12
CA ASP A 75 -11.94 4.14 -9.00
C ASP A 75 -10.94 4.46 -10.12
N ARG A 76 -11.21 5.51 -10.92
CA ARG A 76 -10.43 5.82 -12.12
C ARG A 76 -9.62 7.10 -12.00
N ILE A 77 -8.35 6.99 -12.31
CA ILE A 77 -7.41 8.11 -12.38
C ILE A 77 -7.56 8.81 -13.74
N VAL A 78 -7.96 10.08 -13.73
CA VAL A 78 -8.21 10.92 -14.91
C VAL A 78 -7.31 12.15 -14.86
N GLN A 79 -6.58 12.40 -15.95
CA GLN A 79 -5.78 13.62 -16.10
C GLN A 79 -6.69 14.84 -16.30
N PHE A 80 -6.40 15.95 -15.63
CA PHE A 80 -7.17 17.19 -15.68
C PHE A 80 -7.41 17.68 -17.12
N GLY A 81 -6.36 17.68 -17.95
CA GLY A 81 -6.47 18.09 -19.36
C GLY A 81 -7.34 17.19 -20.24
N LYS A 82 -7.66 15.97 -19.81
CA LYS A 82 -8.55 15.02 -20.52
C LYS A 82 -9.94 14.90 -19.89
N MET A 83 -10.21 15.67 -18.84
CA MET A 83 -11.46 15.60 -18.09
C MET A 83 -12.68 15.86 -18.98
N LYS A 84 -12.62 16.91 -19.80
CA LYS A 84 -13.72 17.26 -20.71
C LYS A 84 -14.13 16.07 -21.57
N SER A 85 -13.18 15.47 -22.27
CA SER A 85 -13.41 14.32 -23.15
C SER A 85 -13.92 13.10 -22.38
N TYR A 86 -13.48 12.92 -21.13
CA TYR A 86 -13.96 11.84 -20.28
C TYR A 86 -15.42 12.05 -19.87
N PHE A 87 -15.80 13.24 -19.45
CA PHE A 87 -17.19 13.56 -19.12
C PHE A 87 -18.11 13.57 -20.34
N GLU A 88 -17.63 14.05 -21.50
CA GLU A 88 -18.34 13.94 -22.78
C GLU A 88 -18.60 12.47 -23.11
N PHE A 89 -17.62 11.58 -22.94
CA PHE A 89 -17.82 10.15 -23.14
C PHE A 89 -18.90 9.60 -22.21
N LEU A 90 -18.87 9.93 -20.91
CA LEU A 90 -19.87 9.46 -19.95
C LEU A 90 -21.28 9.95 -20.29
N SER A 91 -21.43 11.24 -20.63
CA SER A 91 -22.75 11.82 -20.89
C SER A 91 -23.29 11.48 -22.28
N THR A 92 -22.48 11.55 -23.34
CA THR A 92 -22.96 11.38 -24.73
C THR A 92 -22.84 9.96 -25.26
N VAL A 93 -21.74 9.25 -24.98
CA VAL A 93 -21.50 7.90 -25.52
C VAL A 93 -22.10 6.83 -24.61
N ALA A 94 -21.79 6.91 -23.31
CA ALA A 94 -22.35 5.99 -22.33
C ALA A 94 -23.79 6.36 -21.96
N GLY A 95 -24.20 7.63 -21.99
CA GLY A 95 -25.55 8.04 -21.61
C GLY A 95 -25.80 7.90 -20.11
N VAL A 96 -24.77 8.17 -19.29
CA VAL A 96 -24.85 8.09 -17.84
C VAL A 96 -25.77 9.19 -17.29
N LYS A 97 -26.67 8.80 -16.39
CA LYS A 97 -27.52 9.71 -15.63
C LYS A 97 -27.10 9.68 -14.17
N VAL A 98 -26.30 10.66 -13.77
CA VAL A 98 -25.78 10.76 -12.40
C VAL A 98 -26.93 11.03 -11.42
N ARG A 99 -27.09 10.17 -10.41
CA ARG A 99 -28.06 10.33 -9.32
C ARG A 99 -27.40 10.88 -8.06
N HIS A 100 -26.20 10.41 -7.78
CA HIS A 100 -25.42 10.82 -6.62
C HIS A 100 -24.08 11.36 -7.11
N LEU A 101 -23.78 12.61 -6.77
CA LEU A 101 -22.48 13.24 -7.02
C LEU A 101 -21.88 13.72 -5.71
N GLU A 102 -20.71 13.19 -5.37
CA GLU A 102 -19.93 13.61 -4.20
C GLU A 102 -18.53 14.05 -4.64
N MET A 103 -18.11 15.24 -4.22
CA MET A 103 -16.76 15.72 -4.45
C MET A 103 -15.98 15.80 -3.14
N LYS A 104 -14.81 15.16 -3.11
CA LYS A 104 -13.87 15.21 -1.99
C LYS A 104 -12.64 16.02 -2.37
N GLU A 105 -12.38 17.06 -1.60
CA GLU A 105 -11.23 17.92 -1.76
C GLU A 105 -10.00 17.34 -1.07
N GLY A 106 -8.89 17.23 -1.80
CA GLY A 106 -7.59 16.91 -1.20
C GLY A 106 -6.50 17.93 -1.54
N ARG A 107 -6.72 18.89 -2.47
CA ARG A 107 -5.72 19.92 -2.82
C ARG A 107 -6.29 21.31 -3.04
N LYS A 108 -5.40 22.32 -3.00
CA LYS A 108 -5.71 23.70 -3.38
C LYS A 108 -5.78 23.84 -4.91
N TRP A 109 -6.87 24.44 -5.37
CA TRP A 109 -7.13 24.74 -6.78
C TRP A 109 -7.05 26.24 -7.01
N SER A 110 -6.40 26.66 -8.10
CA SER A 110 -6.45 28.06 -8.54
C SER A 110 -7.88 28.44 -8.94
N ARG A 111 -8.19 29.74 -8.91
CA ARG A 111 -9.53 30.24 -9.27
C ARG A 111 -9.97 29.78 -10.66
N GLU A 112 -9.06 29.80 -11.64
CA GLU A 112 -9.33 29.36 -13.01
C GLU A 112 -9.61 27.85 -13.08
N GLU A 113 -8.84 27.02 -12.38
CA GLU A 113 -9.08 25.57 -12.37
C GLU A 113 -10.40 25.21 -11.67
N ARG A 114 -10.78 25.93 -10.61
CA ARG A 114 -12.08 25.73 -9.94
C ARG A 114 -13.24 26.02 -10.90
N GLU A 115 -13.14 27.12 -11.64
CA GLU A 115 -14.13 27.52 -12.63
C GLU A 115 -14.24 26.48 -13.75
N GLN A 116 -13.11 25.99 -14.26
CA GLN A 116 -13.07 24.92 -15.26
C GLN A 116 -13.70 23.63 -14.71
N LEU A 117 -13.33 23.17 -13.51
CA LEU A 117 -13.93 21.96 -12.90
C LEU A 117 -15.44 22.06 -12.79
N HIS A 118 -15.91 23.19 -12.26
CA HIS A 118 -17.32 23.47 -12.12
C HIS A 118 -18.02 23.42 -13.48
N GLU A 119 -17.48 24.07 -14.51
CA GLU A 119 -18.06 24.09 -15.85
C GLU A 119 -18.12 22.70 -16.48
N HIS A 120 -17.04 21.92 -16.40
CA HIS A 120 -17.00 20.57 -16.93
C HIS A 120 -18.01 19.64 -16.23
N ILE A 121 -18.18 19.76 -14.92
CA ILE A 121 -19.13 18.91 -14.18
C ILE A 121 -20.58 19.34 -14.49
N VAL A 122 -20.89 20.63 -14.37
CA VAL A 122 -22.26 21.12 -14.53
C VAL A 122 -22.73 21.02 -15.98
N LEU A 123 -21.93 21.49 -16.94
CA LEU A 123 -22.34 21.53 -18.35
C LEU A 123 -22.10 20.23 -19.09
N THR A 124 -21.04 19.47 -18.76
CA THR A 124 -20.62 18.31 -19.56
C THR A 124 -21.05 16.98 -18.96
N LEU A 125 -20.85 16.78 -17.65
CA LEU A 125 -21.21 15.53 -16.97
C LEU A 125 -22.72 15.46 -16.70
N ILE A 126 -23.29 16.53 -16.15
CA ILE A 126 -24.70 16.58 -15.76
C ILE A 126 -25.57 17.09 -16.90
N GLY A 127 -25.19 18.23 -17.48
CA GLY A 127 -25.93 18.87 -18.57
C GLY A 127 -27.41 19.06 -18.22
N ASP A 128 -28.29 18.64 -19.12
CA ASP A 128 -29.75 18.77 -18.95
C ASP A 128 -30.38 17.69 -18.05
N ASN A 129 -29.61 16.70 -17.58
CA ASN A 129 -30.11 15.56 -16.80
C ASN A 129 -30.21 15.81 -15.28
N TRP A 130 -30.10 17.06 -14.84
CA TRP A 130 -30.15 17.45 -13.42
C TRP A 130 -31.43 17.02 -12.69
N SER A 131 -32.52 16.75 -13.41
CA SER A 131 -33.77 16.25 -12.82
C SER A 131 -33.64 14.88 -12.13
N HIS A 132 -32.62 14.10 -12.50
CA HIS A 132 -32.34 12.78 -11.92
C HIS A 132 -31.43 12.82 -10.67
N LEU A 133 -30.87 13.98 -10.34
CA LEU A 133 -29.92 14.16 -9.25
C LEU A 133 -30.65 14.16 -7.89
N THR A 134 -30.32 13.20 -7.03
CA THR A 134 -30.86 13.07 -5.67
C THR A 134 -29.86 13.53 -4.61
N THR A 135 -28.55 13.40 -4.87
CA THR A 135 -27.49 13.82 -3.95
C THR A 135 -26.47 14.70 -4.67
N LEU A 136 -26.14 15.83 -4.07
CA LEU A 136 -25.11 16.75 -4.58
C LEU A 136 -24.26 17.30 -3.43
N ILE A 137 -23.03 16.81 -3.31
CA ILE A 137 -22.10 17.15 -2.22
C ILE A 137 -20.79 17.70 -2.80
N GLY A 138 -20.31 18.83 -2.28
CA GLY A 138 -18.98 19.39 -2.52
C GLY A 138 -18.83 20.29 -3.76
N ILE A 139 -19.80 20.32 -4.68
CA ILE A 139 -19.68 21.11 -5.93
C ILE A 139 -19.56 22.63 -5.69
N ASN A 140 -20.18 23.14 -4.62
CA ASN A 140 -20.28 24.57 -4.38
C ASN A 140 -18.94 25.22 -4.02
N VAL A 141 -17.96 24.44 -3.54
CA VAL A 141 -16.62 24.98 -3.20
C VAL A 141 -15.88 25.45 -4.46
N PHE A 142 -16.28 24.93 -5.62
CA PHE A 142 -15.72 25.29 -6.93
C PHE A 142 -16.57 26.34 -7.68
N CYS A 143 -17.71 26.72 -7.10
CA CYS A 143 -18.69 27.60 -7.73
C CYS A 143 -18.46 29.08 -7.35
N LYS A 144 -18.67 30.00 -8.29
CA LYS A 144 -18.75 31.44 -7.97
C LYS A 144 -20.00 31.73 -7.15
N SER A 145 -19.93 32.73 -6.26
CA SER A 145 -21.10 33.26 -5.57
C SER A 145 -22.21 33.62 -6.58
N ARG A 146 -23.40 33.01 -6.44
CA ARG A 146 -24.63 33.21 -7.25
C ARG A 146 -24.71 32.51 -8.63
N CYS A 147 -24.26 31.27 -8.76
CA CYS A 147 -24.59 30.46 -9.95
C CYS A 147 -26.05 29.99 -9.93
N LEU A 148 -26.82 30.33 -10.97
CA LEU A 148 -28.21 29.91 -11.13
C LEU A 148 -28.33 28.42 -11.45
N ASP A 149 -27.35 27.83 -12.14
CA ASP A 149 -27.37 26.41 -12.51
C ASP A 149 -27.27 25.51 -11.27
N CYS A 150 -26.37 25.84 -10.32
CA CYS A 150 -26.32 25.15 -9.03
C CYS A 150 -27.65 25.23 -8.27
N VAL A 151 -28.30 26.41 -8.24
CA VAL A 151 -29.60 26.58 -7.56
C VAL A 151 -30.70 25.74 -8.21
N ARG A 152 -30.70 25.61 -9.54
CA ARG A 152 -31.63 24.74 -10.28
C ARG A 152 -31.43 23.28 -9.92
N MET A 153 -30.19 22.82 -9.81
CA MET A 153 -29.84 21.42 -9.51
C MET A 153 -30.31 20.97 -8.12
N ILE A 154 -30.37 21.88 -7.14
CA ILE A 154 -30.90 21.59 -5.79
C ILE A 154 -32.39 21.23 -5.85
N GLY A 155 -33.10 21.57 -6.93
CA GLY A 155 -34.54 21.34 -7.12
C GLY A 155 -35.05 19.98 -6.63
N ASN A 156 -34.34 18.92 -7.00
CA ASN A 156 -34.73 17.53 -6.72
C ASN A 156 -33.81 16.81 -5.72
N CYS A 157 -32.79 17.50 -5.18
CA CYS A 157 -31.83 16.91 -4.27
C CYS A 157 -32.43 16.72 -2.87
N ARG A 158 -32.33 15.50 -2.35
CA ARG A 158 -32.67 15.14 -0.96
C ARG A 158 -31.48 15.31 -0.03
N GLU A 159 -30.27 15.14 -0.56
CA GLU A 159 -29.01 15.34 0.15
C GLU A 159 -28.18 16.45 -0.52
N TYR A 160 -27.76 17.45 0.25
CA TYR A 160 -27.06 18.61 -0.31
C TYR A 160 -26.03 19.24 0.62
N GLY A 161 -24.91 19.72 0.06
CA GLY A 161 -24.10 20.78 0.66
C GLY A 161 -22.66 20.84 0.14
N PRO A 162 -21.79 21.71 0.69
CA PRO A 162 -22.09 22.65 1.77
C PRO A 162 -23.02 23.78 1.33
N LEU A 163 -23.99 24.15 2.17
CA LEU A 163 -24.90 25.26 1.94
C LEU A 163 -24.16 26.61 2.03
N HIS A 164 -24.40 27.50 1.06
CA HIS A 164 -23.80 28.84 1.00
C HIS A 164 -24.87 29.93 1.15
N LEU A 165 -24.49 31.13 1.62
CA LEU A 165 -25.43 32.22 1.87
C LEU A 165 -26.21 32.63 0.61
N SER A 166 -25.53 32.63 -0.54
CA SER A 166 -26.15 32.93 -1.84
C SER A 166 -27.25 31.94 -2.24
N VAL A 167 -27.14 30.69 -1.81
CA VAL A 167 -28.15 29.66 -2.09
C VAL A 167 -29.31 29.82 -1.11
N LEU A 168 -29.01 30.09 0.17
CA LEU A 168 -30.01 30.33 1.20
C LEU A 168 -30.95 31.50 0.83
N ASP A 169 -30.39 32.59 0.28
CA ASP A 169 -31.14 33.76 -0.17
C ASP A 169 -32.06 33.48 -1.39
N LEU A 170 -31.76 32.46 -2.19
CA LEU A 170 -32.49 32.13 -3.44
C LEU A 170 -33.51 30.99 -3.26
N LEU A 171 -33.59 30.39 -2.07
CA LEU A 171 -34.51 29.30 -1.76
C LEU A 171 -35.88 29.84 -1.33
N ASP A 172 -36.69 30.23 -2.32
CA ASP A 172 -38.02 30.81 -2.08
C ASP A 172 -39.12 29.77 -1.75
N LYS A 173 -38.92 28.51 -2.13
CA LYS A 173 -39.90 27.43 -1.93
C LYS A 173 -39.55 26.58 -0.69
N PRO A 174 -40.55 26.09 0.08
CA PRO A 174 -40.31 25.18 1.18
C PRO A 174 -39.74 23.85 0.68
N ARG A 175 -38.71 23.34 1.35
CA ARG A 175 -37.97 22.13 1.00
C ARG A 175 -37.57 21.33 2.22
N HIS A 176 -37.52 20.02 2.04
CA HIS A 176 -37.07 19.07 3.03
C HIS A 176 -35.84 18.34 2.51
N PHE A 177 -34.79 18.31 3.33
CA PHE A 177 -33.56 17.58 3.05
C PHE A 177 -33.44 16.40 4.02
N GLU A 178 -33.19 15.20 3.49
CA GLU A 178 -32.82 14.05 4.32
C GLU A 178 -31.47 14.33 4.98
N LYS A 179 -30.51 14.89 4.23
CA LYS A 179 -29.18 15.29 4.73
C LYS A 179 -28.78 16.67 4.22
N LEU A 180 -28.42 17.58 5.13
CA LEU A 180 -27.96 18.92 4.79
C LEU A 180 -26.58 19.20 5.42
N ILE A 181 -25.59 19.50 4.58
CA ILE A 181 -24.24 19.81 5.00
C ILE A 181 -24.06 21.33 5.01
N VAL A 182 -23.56 21.87 6.12
CA VAL A 182 -23.30 23.30 6.34
C VAL A 182 -21.86 23.50 6.76
N HIS A 183 -21.21 24.53 6.22
CA HIS A 183 -19.86 24.91 6.61
C HIS A 183 -19.88 25.91 7.77
N SER A 184 -18.90 25.85 8.66
CA SER A 184 -18.75 26.82 9.76
C SER A 184 -18.63 28.28 9.29
N ASP A 185 -18.12 28.52 8.08
CA ASP A 185 -18.09 29.86 7.45
C ASP A 185 -19.48 30.46 7.25
N LEU A 186 -20.49 29.65 6.91
CA LEU A 186 -21.86 30.16 6.73
C LEU A 186 -22.38 30.78 8.04
N LEU A 187 -22.05 30.16 9.18
CA LEU A 187 -22.42 30.68 10.50
C LEU A 187 -21.76 32.05 10.74
N CYS A 188 -20.49 32.18 10.36
CA CYS A 188 -19.75 33.43 10.48
C CYS A 188 -20.30 34.52 9.55
N GLU A 189 -20.64 34.18 8.30
CA GLU A 189 -21.25 35.10 7.33
C GLU A 189 -22.62 35.61 7.79
N LEU A 190 -23.46 34.72 8.34
CA LEU A 190 -24.76 35.09 8.91
C LEU A 190 -24.59 36.01 10.13
N ALA A 191 -23.59 35.75 10.98
CA ALA A 191 -23.28 36.64 12.10
C ALA A 191 -22.84 38.01 11.61
N GLU A 192 -21.91 38.09 10.66
CA GLU A 192 -21.43 39.35 10.06
C GLU A 192 -22.57 40.16 9.43
N ARG A 193 -23.52 39.50 8.75
CA ARG A 193 -24.69 40.16 8.15
C ARG A 193 -25.71 40.63 9.19
N ALA A 194 -25.88 39.89 10.29
CA ALA A 194 -26.79 40.24 11.38
C ALA A 194 -26.26 41.36 12.29
N ASP A 195 -24.94 41.46 12.46
CA ASP A 195 -24.25 42.39 13.38
C ASP A 195 -24.15 43.84 12.84
N ARG A 196 -24.71 44.13 11.67
CA ARG A 196 -24.82 45.51 11.13
C ARG A 196 -25.83 46.40 11.89
N ALA A 197 -26.36 45.93 13.02
CA ALA A 197 -27.43 46.56 13.79
C ALA A 197 -26.88 47.37 14.99
N ALA A 198 -27.67 48.28 15.55
CA ALA A 198 -27.21 49.18 16.62
C ALA A 198 -27.29 48.55 18.03
N SER A 199 -28.09 47.50 18.21
CA SER A 199 -28.29 46.82 19.50
C SER A 199 -28.19 45.29 19.40
N LYS A 200 -28.04 44.64 20.56
CA LYS A 200 -28.04 43.18 20.69
C LYS A 200 -29.37 42.62 20.18
N GLU A 201 -30.49 43.13 20.68
CA GLU A 201 -31.84 42.67 20.34
C GLU A 201 -32.13 42.80 18.84
N GLU A 202 -31.69 43.89 18.20
CA GLU A 202 -31.86 44.11 16.76
C GLU A 202 -31.01 43.13 15.93
N SER A 203 -29.79 42.82 16.39
CA SER A 203 -28.91 41.83 15.76
C SER A 203 -29.51 40.42 15.81
N PHE A 204 -30.10 40.03 16.94
CA PHE A 204 -30.81 38.75 17.08
C PHE A 204 -32.07 38.68 16.22
N GLU A 205 -32.83 39.77 16.10
CA GLU A 205 -34.01 39.83 15.24
C GLU A 205 -33.63 39.76 13.74
N ASN A 206 -32.56 40.44 13.35
CA ASN A 206 -32.01 40.36 11.98
C ASN A 206 -31.51 38.95 11.65
N MET A 207 -30.84 38.29 12.59
CA MET A 207 -30.44 36.89 12.45
C MET A 207 -31.66 35.98 12.25
N ARG A 208 -32.71 36.16 13.05
CA ARG A 208 -33.97 35.43 12.88
C ARG A 208 -34.63 35.71 11.54
N LYS A 209 -34.57 36.92 10.98
CA LYS A 209 -35.15 37.18 9.65
C LYS A 209 -34.36 36.50 8.53
N GLN A 210 -33.04 36.40 8.66
CA GLN A 210 -32.16 35.79 7.65
C GLN A 210 -32.30 34.26 7.58
N ILE A 211 -32.47 33.59 8.73
CA ILE A 211 -32.67 32.14 8.75
C ILE A 211 -34.12 31.82 8.36
N ASN A 212 -34.32 31.39 7.12
CA ASN A 212 -35.64 31.06 6.60
C ASN A 212 -36.25 29.83 7.30
N ARG A 213 -37.59 29.76 7.33
CA ARG A 213 -38.35 28.57 7.80
C ARG A 213 -38.72 27.61 6.66
N ASN A 214 -38.29 27.93 5.45
CA ASN A 214 -38.59 27.16 4.26
C ASN A 214 -37.76 25.88 4.20
N ILE A 215 -36.66 25.79 4.94
CA ILE A 215 -35.82 24.59 4.99
C ILE A 215 -36.21 23.74 6.20
N SER A 216 -36.30 22.43 5.98
CA SER A 216 -36.35 21.42 7.03
C SER A 216 -35.33 20.33 6.75
N CYS A 217 -34.74 19.74 7.79
CA CYS A 217 -33.69 18.75 7.64
C CYS A 217 -33.76 17.67 8.74
N ASP A 218 -33.61 16.40 8.37
CA ASP A 218 -33.53 15.30 9.33
C ASP A 218 -32.09 15.15 9.88
N HIS A 219 -31.09 15.00 9.00
CA HIS A 219 -29.68 14.86 9.34
C HIS A 219 -28.85 16.11 8.98
N PHE A 220 -28.48 16.90 9.99
CA PHE A 220 -27.70 18.13 9.81
C PHE A 220 -26.21 17.87 10.05
N VAL A 221 -25.37 18.13 9.06
CA VAL A 221 -23.91 17.95 9.15
C VAL A 221 -23.23 19.30 9.20
N LEU A 222 -22.51 19.59 10.28
CA LEU A 222 -21.67 20.78 10.40
C LEU A 222 -20.21 20.43 10.13
N LEU A 223 -19.66 20.97 9.03
CA LEU A 223 -18.24 20.91 8.70
C LEU A 223 -17.50 22.02 9.45
N LEU A 224 -16.59 21.62 10.32
CA LEU A 224 -15.74 22.48 11.11
C LEU A 224 -14.35 22.50 10.47
N ASP A 225 -13.89 23.68 10.07
CA ASP A 225 -12.50 23.85 9.66
C ASP A 225 -11.61 23.88 10.90
N ASP A 226 -10.51 23.14 10.85
CA ASP A 226 -9.40 23.33 11.76
C ASP A 226 -8.21 23.86 10.95
N TYR A 227 -8.00 25.17 10.99
CA TYR A 227 -6.83 25.79 10.36
C TYR A 227 -5.60 25.53 11.23
N ASP A 228 -4.59 24.94 10.61
CA ASP A 228 -3.33 24.54 11.24
C ASP A 228 -2.37 25.74 11.51
N GLU A 229 -2.87 26.87 12.02
CA GLU A 229 -2.00 27.99 12.42
C GLU A 229 -1.35 27.75 13.80
N ILE A 230 -0.39 26.81 13.81
CA ILE A 230 0.61 26.55 14.86
C ILE A 230 1.63 27.72 14.97
N ARG A 231 1.22 28.98 14.78
CA ARG A 231 2.11 30.12 15.07
C ARG A 231 1.54 31.16 16.04
N ASN A 232 0.23 31.33 16.14
CA ASN A 232 -0.34 32.45 16.92
C ASN A 232 -1.48 32.09 17.90
N GLY A 233 -1.88 30.82 18.02
CA GLY A 233 -2.84 30.40 19.06
C GLY A 233 -4.29 30.90 18.88
N HIS A 234 -4.66 31.38 17.70
CA HIS A 234 -6.03 31.79 17.39
C HIS A 234 -6.85 30.60 16.90
N ARG A 235 -7.56 29.95 17.83
CA ARG A 235 -8.45 28.81 17.57
C ARG A 235 -9.74 29.27 16.86
N LEU A 236 -10.24 28.50 15.89
CA LEU A 236 -11.52 28.80 15.23
C LEU A 236 -12.67 28.78 16.25
N LYS A 237 -13.40 29.89 16.28
CA LYS A 237 -14.64 30.03 17.03
C LYS A 237 -15.81 30.16 16.04
N PHE A 238 -16.99 29.68 16.42
CA PHE A 238 -18.23 29.86 15.64
C PHE A 238 -19.37 30.35 16.56
N PRO A 239 -20.40 31.03 15.99
CA PRO A 239 -21.52 31.58 16.77
C PRO A 239 -22.58 30.51 17.09
N LEU A 240 -22.67 30.11 18.37
CA LEU A 240 -23.58 29.04 18.81
C LEU A 240 -25.07 29.43 18.67
N GLU A 241 -25.42 30.69 18.88
CA GLU A 241 -26.80 31.14 18.81
C GLU A 241 -27.40 30.98 17.41
N ILE A 242 -26.59 31.18 16.37
CA ILE A 242 -26.99 30.97 14.98
C ILE A 242 -27.23 29.49 14.70
N LEU A 243 -26.32 28.62 15.16
CA LEU A 243 -26.47 27.18 15.04
C LEU A 243 -27.78 26.69 15.71
N LEU A 244 -28.04 27.13 16.95
CA LEU A 244 -29.24 26.74 17.68
C LEU A 244 -30.52 27.26 17.02
N GLU A 245 -30.52 28.49 16.49
CA GLU A 245 -31.67 29.04 15.78
C GLU A 245 -31.93 28.31 14.45
N MET A 246 -30.87 27.95 13.71
CA MET A 246 -30.97 27.12 12.50
C MET A 246 -31.56 25.75 12.80
N MET A 247 -31.02 25.06 13.81
CA MET A 247 -31.51 23.74 14.21
C MET A 247 -32.99 23.78 14.61
N GLY A 248 -33.37 24.79 15.40
CA GLY A 248 -34.75 24.96 15.84
C GLY A 248 -35.74 25.30 14.72
N LYS A 249 -35.36 26.17 13.77
CA LYS A 249 -36.24 26.51 12.64
C LYS A 249 -36.34 25.38 11.62
N TRP A 250 -35.25 24.66 11.40
CA TRP A 250 -35.18 23.58 10.40
C TRP A 250 -35.61 22.23 10.97
N ARG A 251 -36.00 22.18 12.26
CA ARG A 251 -36.53 20.99 12.96
C ARG A 251 -35.58 19.79 12.88
N VAL A 252 -34.29 20.08 13.07
CA VAL A 252 -33.23 19.07 13.01
C VAL A 252 -33.42 18.04 14.11
N LYS A 253 -33.35 16.76 13.74
CA LYS A 253 -33.45 15.62 14.67
C LYS A 253 -32.10 14.99 14.97
N GLU A 254 -31.22 14.94 13.97
CA GLU A 254 -29.89 14.36 14.10
C GLU A 254 -28.81 15.36 13.67
N VAL A 255 -27.72 15.43 14.41
CA VAL A 255 -26.58 16.31 14.10
C VAL A 255 -25.29 15.51 13.99
N ALA A 256 -24.49 15.80 12.98
CA ALA A 256 -23.11 15.33 12.87
C ALA A 256 -22.14 16.51 12.83
N PHE A 257 -21.16 16.53 13.73
CA PHE A 257 -20.03 17.44 13.68
C PHE A 257 -18.87 16.71 13.01
N MET A 258 -18.42 17.22 11.87
CA MET A 258 -17.34 16.63 11.08
C MET A 258 -16.20 17.62 10.96
N ARG A 259 -14.97 17.18 11.27
CA ARG A 259 -13.78 18.00 11.13
C ARG A 259 -13.25 17.92 9.70
N ARG A 260 -12.91 19.06 9.11
CA ARG A 260 -12.35 19.18 7.76
C ARG A 260 -10.89 19.65 7.82
N TYR A 261 -10.03 19.00 7.05
CA TYR A 261 -8.66 19.46 6.79
C TYR A 261 -8.68 20.56 5.72
N ALA A 262 -8.32 21.78 6.10
CA ALA A 262 -8.07 22.87 5.16
C ALA A 262 -6.56 23.06 5.02
N TYR A 263 -5.97 22.59 3.91
CA TYR A 263 -4.58 22.90 3.56
C TYR A 263 -4.45 24.41 3.32
N GLU A 264 -3.80 25.11 4.26
CA GLU A 264 -3.28 26.48 4.18
C GLU A 264 -4.12 27.46 3.32
N ILE A 265 -5.23 27.95 3.91
CA ILE A 265 -5.89 29.16 3.40
C ILE A 265 -5.23 30.36 4.07
N LYS A 266 -4.30 31.00 3.34
CA LYS A 266 -3.71 32.32 3.69
C LYS A 266 -4.62 33.50 3.33
N GLU A 267 -5.82 33.27 2.79
CA GLU A 267 -6.75 34.35 2.46
C GLU A 267 -7.65 34.69 3.65
N GLU A 268 -7.80 35.98 3.92
CA GLU A 268 -8.70 36.52 4.96
C GLU A 268 -10.16 36.21 4.62
N GLY A 269 -10.63 35.03 5.05
CA GLY A 269 -12.01 34.58 4.86
C GLY A 269 -13.04 35.33 5.71
N PRO A 270 -14.35 35.07 5.52
CA PRO A 270 -15.43 35.60 6.37
C PRO A 270 -15.18 35.41 7.87
N TRP A 271 -14.55 34.28 8.22
CA TRP A 271 -14.11 33.98 9.58
C TRP A 271 -13.14 35.04 10.17
N SER A 272 -12.10 35.48 9.43
CA SER A 272 -11.13 36.44 9.97
C SER A 272 -11.77 37.82 10.18
N ARG A 273 -12.68 38.20 9.29
CA ARG A 273 -13.49 39.43 9.38
C ARG A 273 -14.42 39.41 10.59
N TRP A 274 -15.08 38.28 10.87
CA TRP A 274 -15.94 38.15 12.04
C TRP A 274 -15.16 38.00 13.37
N MET A 275 -13.99 37.35 13.34
CA MET A 275 -13.15 37.21 14.53
C MET A 275 -12.62 38.56 15.01
N THR A 276 -12.32 39.47 14.09
CA THR A 276 -11.84 40.82 14.38
C THR A 276 -12.96 41.83 14.69
N SER A 277 -14.21 41.54 14.32
CA SER A 277 -15.34 42.41 14.64
C SER A 277 -15.83 42.26 16.09
N LYS A 278 -16.32 43.38 16.65
CA LYS A 278 -16.97 43.47 17.96
C LYS A 278 -18.44 43.03 17.84
N THR A 279 -18.67 41.73 17.77
CA THR A 279 -20.01 41.16 17.59
C THR A 279 -20.71 40.85 18.92
N PHE A 280 -22.05 40.84 18.89
CA PHE A 280 -22.88 40.44 20.03
C PHE A 280 -23.03 38.91 20.23
N PHE A 281 -22.46 38.10 19.33
CA PHE A 281 -22.58 36.64 19.31
C PHE A 281 -21.47 35.95 20.10
N THR A 282 -21.79 34.84 20.77
CA THR A 282 -20.82 34.10 21.58
C THR A 282 -19.84 33.35 20.68
N LYS A 283 -18.54 33.65 20.84
CA LYS A 283 -17.47 32.98 20.11
C LYS A 283 -17.10 31.67 20.82
N ILE A 284 -17.63 30.53 20.38
CA ILE A 284 -17.41 29.22 21.02
C ILE A 284 -16.35 28.41 20.27
N SER A 285 -15.46 27.76 21.02
CA SER A 285 -14.59 26.70 20.50
C SER A 285 -14.80 25.40 21.29
N PHE A 286 -14.62 24.26 20.64
CA PHE A 286 -14.82 22.94 21.23
C PHE A 286 -13.82 22.60 22.36
N ASP A 287 -12.76 23.39 22.52
CA ASP A 287 -11.72 23.19 23.54
C ASP A 287 -11.90 24.06 24.80
N THR A 288 -12.75 25.08 24.75
CA THR A 288 -12.89 26.06 25.84
C THR A 288 -13.92 25.62 26.88
N ALA A 289 -13.55 25.69 28.17
CA ALA A 289 -14.50 25.55 29.28
C ALA A 289 -15.40 26.79 29.33
N ILE A 290 -16.69 26.61 29.04
CA ILE A 290 -17.70 27.67 29.00
C ILE A 290 -18.80 27.32 30.01
N ASP A 291 -19.38 28.32 30.69
CA ASP A 291 -20.59 28.11 31.49
C ASP A 291 -21.80 27.98 30.56
N LEU A 292 -22.26 26.74 30.37
CA LEU A 292 -23.32 26.42 29.42
C LEU A 292 -24.73 26.69 29.96
N LYS A 293 -24.86 27.16 31.21
CA LYS A 293 -26.17 27.43 31.84
C LYS A 293 -26.97 28.55 31.18
N GLU A 294 -26.29 29.45 30.45
CA GLU A 294 -26.91 30.57 29.76
C GLU A 294 -27.58 30.18 28.43
N PHE A 295 -27.33 28.97 27.92
CA PHE A 295 -27.83 28.50 26.63
C PHE A 295 -29.02 27.56 26.79
N LYS A 296 -29.98 27.69 25.86
CA LYS A 296 -31.14 26.79 25.78
C LYS A 296 -30.71 25.42 25.27
N ARG A 297 -31.10 24.35 25.98
CA ARG A 297 -30.88 22.96 25.54
C ARG A 297 -31.72 22.63 24.30
N TYR A 298 -31.15 21.86 23.38
CA TYR A 298 -31.82 21.40 22.18
C TYR A 298 -31.77 19.87 22.10
N PRO A 299 -32.84 19.15 22.45
CA PRO A 299 -32.83 17.68 22.44
C PRO A 299 -32.73 17.14 21.01
N LEU A 300 -31.86 16.15 20.81
CA LEU A 300 -31.69 15.45 19.53
C LEU A 300 -31.97 13.95 19.69
N GLU A 301 -32.37 13.31 18.60
CA GLU A 301 -32.53 11.85 18.55
C GLU A 301 -31.15 11.16 18.52
N SER A 302 -30.22 11.71 17.71
CA SER A 302 -28.86 11.19 17.52
C SER A 302 -27.84 12.33 17.36
N LEU A 303 -26.62 12.10 17.88
CA LEU A 303 -25.51 13.04 17.77
C LEU A 303 -24.23 12.31 17.37
N THR A 304 -23.59 12.73 16.27
CA THR A 304 -22.34 12.15 15.78
C THR A 304 -21.20 13.16 15.86
N PHE A 305 -20.04 12.74 16.38
CA PHE A 305 -18.79 13.49 16.33
C PHE A 305 -17.74 12.69 15.56
N ASP A 306 -17.28 13.25 14.45
CA ASP A 306 -16.19 12.69 13.66
C ASP A 306 -14.88 13.45 13.95
N MET A 307 -13.91 12.74 14.53
CA MET A 307 -12.62 13.27 14.97
C MET A 307 -11.44 12.61 14.25
N VAL A 308 -11.61 12.05 13.05
CA VAL A 308 -10.48 11.45 12.32
C VAL A 308 -9.38 12.51 12.03
N TYR A 309 -8.12 12.18 12.35
CA TYR A 309 -6.92 12.97 12.11
C TYR A 309 -5.99 12.21 11.16
N ASP A 310 -5.37 12.91 10.20
CA ASP A 310 -4.37 12.34 9.28
C ASP A 310 -2.93 12.46 9.81
N ASP A 311 -2.68 13.31 10.83
CA ASP A 311 -1.33 13.53 11.36
C ASP A 311 -1.04 12.79 12.67
N TYR A 312 0.13 12.15 12.71
CA TYR A 312 0.52 11.13 13.67
C TYR A 312 0.98 11.65 15.06
N ASP A 313 1.04 12.97 15.29
CA ASP A 313 2.06 13.50 16.22
C ASP A 313 1.62 14.30 17.46
N GLN A 314 0.33 14.36 17.86
CA GLN A 314 -0.05 15.14 19.06
C GLN A 314 -0.94 14.38 20.07
N ALA A 315 -0.31 13.54 20.89
CA ALA A 315 -0.98 12.66 21.88
C ALA A 315 -1.35 13.27 23.26
N PRO A 316 -0.63 14.24 23.86
CA PRO A 316 -0.93 14.67 25.24
C PRO A 316 -2.08 15.67 25.41
N GLU A 317 -2.33 16.54 24.42
CA GLU A 317 -3.38 17.59 24.53
C GLU A 317 -4.81 17.08 24.33
N LEU A 318 -5.00 15.86 23.82
CA LEU A 318 -6.31 15.35 23.42
C LEU A 318 -7.26 15.07 24.60
N SER A 319 -6.75 14.69 25.78
CA SER A 319 -7.59 14.20 26.89
C SER A 319 -8.43 15.31 27.55
N VAL A 320 -7.86 16.51 27.72
CA VAL A 320 -8.54 17.68 28.30
C VAL A 320 -9.55 18.25 27.30
N LYS A 321 -9.16 18.33 26.02
CA LYS A 321 -10.04 18.78 24.91
C LYS A 321 -11.28 17.88 24.78
N LEU A 322 -11.07 16.57 24.83
CA LEU A 322 -12.13 15.57 24.74
C LEU A 322 -13.12 15.65 25.92
N LYS A 323 -12.65 15.95 27.14
CA LYS A 323 -13.53 16.13 28.32
C LYS A 323 -14.43 17.35 28.19
N ASN A 324 -13.91 18.48 27.68
CA ASN A 324 -14.69 19.69 27.42
C ASN A 324 -15.73 19.45 26.31
N LEU A 325 -15.32 18.76 25.24
CA LEU A 325 -16.18 18.39 24.12
C LEU A 325 -17.38 17.52 24.57
N ILE A 326 -17.12 16.46 25.35
CA ILE A 326 -18.17 15.57 25.89
C ILE A 326 -19.12 16.35 26.81
N ASN A 327 -18.61 17.25 27.64
CA ASN A 327 -19.44 18.08 28.51
C ASN A 327 -20.35 19.01 27.71
N MET A 328 -19.80 19.65 26.69
CA MET A 328 -20.52 20.58 25.84
C MET A 328 -21.61 19.87 25.03
N SER A 329 -21.28 18.73 24.42
CA SER A 329 -22.21 17.95 23.62
C SER A 329 -23.40 17.50 24.46
N LYS A 330 -23.18 16.97 25.66
CA LYS A 330 -24.25 16.48 26.54
C LYS A 330 -25.17 17.59 27.03
N TRP A 331 -24.61 18.73 27.41
CA TRP A 331 -25.42 19.81 27.96
C TRP A 331 -26.26 20.51 26.90
N LEU A 332 -25.65 20.84 25.75
CA LEU A 332 -26.35 21.52 24.66
C LEU A 332 -27.32 20.58 23.94
N PHE A 333 -26.92 19.33 23.74
CA PHE A 333 -27.62 18.34 22.94
C PHE A 333 -27.90 17.06 23.73
N PRO A 334 -28.90 17.06 24.64
CA PRO A 334 -29.30 15.84 25.33
C PRO A 334 -29.86 14.83 24.31
N THR A 335 -29.22 13.66 24.22
CA THR A 335 -29.51 12.62 23.22
C THR A 335 -29.63 11.23 23.83
N LYS A 336 -30.45 10.36 23.23
CA LYS A 336 -30.49 8.92 23.57
C LYS A 336 -29.34 8.14 22.93
N LYS A 337 -28.89 8.56 21.74
CA LYS A 337 -27.81 7.93 21.00
C LYS A 337 -26.71 8.95 20.68
N SER A 338 -25.46 8.60 20.98
CA SER A 338 -24.30 9.39 20.54
C SER A 338 -23.26 8.49 19.86
N THR A 339 -22.70 8.95 18.75
CA THR A 339 -21.70 8.23 17.95
C THR A 339 -20.41 9.04 17.91
N TRP A 340 -19.29 8.40 18.21
CA TRP A 340 -17.97 9.03 18.27
C TRP A 340 -17.01 8.27 17.38
N ILE A 341 -16.53 8.91 16.32
CA ILE A 341 -15.57 8.35 15.39
C ILE A 341 -14.19 8.87 15.79
N LEU A 342 -13.34 7.96 16.27
CA LEU A 342 -12.00 8.27 16.76
C LEU A 342 -10.95 8.04 15.64
N PRO A 343 -9.88 8.86 15.60
CA PRO A 343 -8.79 8.74 14.62
C PRO A 343 -7.96 7.47 14.80
N ASN A 344 -7.03 7.26 13.86
CA ASN A 344 -6.07 6.15 13.87
C ASN A 344 -5.17 6.21 15.11
N LEU A 345 -5.57 5.47 16.16
CA LEU A 345 -4.90 5.44 17.46
C LEU A 345 -3.69 4.51 17.36
N LEU A 346 -2.49 5.03 17.09
CA LEU A 346 -1.23 4.28 17.23
C LEU A 346 -0.91 3.84 18.68
N ILE A 347 -1.85 4.00 19.61
CA ILE A 347 -1.82 3.43 20.97
C ILE A 347 -3.27 3.02 21.33
N PRO A 348 -3.74 1.81 20.96
CA PRO A 348 -5.18 1.55 20.79
C PRO A 348 -5.99 1.30 22.08
N ALA A 349 -5.43 0.63 23.11
CA ALA A 349 -6.27 0.14 24.22
C ALA A 349 -6.37 1.08 25.43
N VAL A 350 -5.30 1.80 25.76
CA VAL A 350 -5.25 2.66 26.96
C VAL A 350 -6.14 3.90 26.80
N LYS A 351 -6.28 4.42 25.58
CA LYS A 351 -6.97 5.69 25.30
C LYS A 351 -8.50 5.56 25.19
N VAL A 352 -9.02 4.46 24.64
CA VAL A 352 -10.48 4.19 24.61
C VAL A 352 -11.01 4.00 26.04
N GLY A 353 -10.25 3.34 26.91
CA GLY A 353 -10.55 3.24 28.34
C GLY A 353 -10.65 4.61 29.03
N THR A 354 -9.69 5.50 28.77
CA THR A 354 -9.72 6.88 29.30
C THR A 354 -10.92 7.69 28.75
N TYR A 355 -11.30 7.48 27.50
CA TYR A 355 -12.51 8.11 26.93
C TYR A 355 -13.78 7.65 27.63
N MET A 356 -13.97 6.34 27.79
CA MET A 356 -15.10 5.78 28.53
C MET A 356 -15.13 6.31 29.97
N GLN A 357 -13.97 6.40 30.63
CA GLN A 357 -13.85 6.98 31.97
C GLN A 357 -14.30 8.44 32.00
N ASN A 358 -13.76 9.30 31.13
CA ASN A 358 -14.17 10.70 31.04
C ASN A 358 -15.67 10.83 30.72
N TYR A 359 -16.22 9.96 29.88
CA TYR A 359 -17.65 9.96 29.59
C TYR A 359 -18.49 9.56 30.80
N LEU A 360 -18.06 8.60 31.61
CA LEU A 360 -18.75 8.18 32.84
C LEU A 360 -18.62 9.20 33.98
N GLU A 361 -17.48 9.90 34.11
CA GLU A 361 -17.28 10.98 35.10
C GLU A 361 -18.22 12.16 34.88
N THR A 362 -18.59 12.43 33.63
CA THR A 362 -19.49 13.54 33.28
C THR A 362 -20.97 13.19 33.50
N GLN A 363 -21.30 11.93 33.83
CA GLN A 363 -22.67 11.43 34.09
C GLN A 363 -23.14 11.60 35.55
N THR A 364 -22.62 12.60 36.26
CA THR A 364 -22.79 12.69 37.71
C THR A 364 -24.14 13.22 38.19
N LYS A 365 -25.03 13.76 37.32
CA LYS A 365 -26.23 14.50 37.78
C LYS A 365 -27.55 14.33 37.00
N GLU A 366 -27.67 13.41 36.04
CA GLU A 366 -28.93 13.25 35.28
C GLU A 366 -29.71 11.99 35.69
N ASN A 367 -31.02 12.13 35.85
CA ASN A 367 -31.94 11.06 36.26
C ASN A 367 -32.47 10.28 35.04
N GLY A 368 -32.36 8.96 35.08
CA GLY A 368 -33.31 8.00 34.49
C GLY A 368 -33.37 7.90 32.96
N CYS A 369 -32.26 8.01 32.24
CA CYS A 369 -32.27 7.76 30.79
C CYS A 369 -31.27 6.67 30.38
N GLU A 370 -31.75 5.67 29.65
CA GLU A 370 -30.94 4.68 28.95
C GLU A 370 -30.26 5.35 27.75
N GLN A 371 -28.94 5.25 27.67
CA GLN A 371 -28.14 5.90 26.62
C GLN A 371 -27.27 4.88 25.90
N THR A 372 -27.18 5.01 24.58
CA THR A 372 -26.27 4.23 23.73
C THR A 372 -25.17 5.12 23.18
N VAL A 373 -23.93 4.77 23.48
CA VAL A 373 -22.71 5.44 23.01
C VAL A 373 -22.00 4.50 22.05
N GLN A 374 -21.98 4.85 20.77
CA GLN A 374 -21.24 4.11 19.75
C GLN A 374 -19.86 4.75 19.59
N ILE A 375 -18.80 3.94 19.64
CA ILE A 375 -17.42 4.36 19.41
C ILE A 375 -16.92 3.60 18.19
N ILE A 376 -16.58 4.30 17.12
CA ILE A 376 -16.02 3.72 15.90
C ILE A 376 -14.53 4.10 15.85
N VAL A 377 -13.65 3.10 15.72
CA VAL A 377 -12.21 3.34 15.61
C VAL A 377 -11.81 3.23 14.13
N ALA A 378 -11.47 4.36 13.51
CA ALA A 378 -11.03 4.41 12.11
C ALA A 378 -9.53 4.02 12.04
N GLN A 379 -9.19 2.84 11.53
CA GLN A 379 -7.80 2.39 11.41
C GLN A 379 -7.38 2.14 9.95
N ALA A 380 -6.20 2.62 9.56
CA ALA A 380 -5.54 2.29 8.30
C ALA A 380 -4.55 1.12 8.48
N TYR A 381 -4.62 0.16 7.55
CA TYR A 381 -3.78 -1.04 7.38
C TYR A 381 -2.30 -0.80 7.74
N SER A 382 -1.76 -1.43 8.80
CA SER A 382 -0.31 -1.80 8.89
C SER A 382 0.17 -2.38 10.24
N SER A 383 -0.56 -2.27 11.35
CA SER A 383 0.07 -2.46 12.69
C SER A 383 -0.71 -3.28 13.72
N TRP A 384 -1.52 -4.27 13.31
CA TRP A 384 -1.93 -5.33 14.23
C TRP A 384 -1.12 -6.60 13.94
N PRO A 385 -0.29 -7.08 14.88
CA PRO A 385 0.24 -8.43 14.81
C PRO A 385 -0.92 -9.42 14.67
N GLU A 386 -0.83 -10.38 13.76
CA GLU A 386 -1.86 -11.42 13.53
C GLU A 386 -2.25 -12.20 14.81
N ASP A 387 -1.44 -12.11 15.87
CA ASP A 387 -1.69 -12.70 17.19
C ASP A 387 -2.49 -11.80 18.16
N SER A 388 -2.82 -10.56 17.80
CA SER A 388 -3.60 -9.67 18.66
C SER A 388 -5.10 -9.90 18.50
N LYS A 389 -5.60 -10.95 19.16
CA LYS A 389 -7.02 -11.07 19.53
C LYS A 389 -7.49 -9.70 20.06
N PHE A 390 -8.65 -9.22 19.60
CA PHE A 390 -9.37 -8.04 20.14
C PHE A 390 -9.04 -7.90 21.64
N PRO A 391 -8.24 -6.90 22.06
CA PRO A 391 -7.29 -7.04 23.16
C PRO A 391 -7.89 -7.77 24.36
N ASP A 392 -7.20 -8.78 24.88
CA ASP A 392 -7.50 -9.45 26.16
C ASP A 392 -7.75 -8.44 27.32
N ILE A 393 -7.32 -7.19 27.13
CA ILE A 393 -7.58 -6.01 27.98
C ILE A 393 -9.10 -5.75 28.16
N PHE A 394 -9.93 -5.93 27.12
CA PHE A 394 -11.39 -5.74 27.20
C PHE A 394 -12.14 -6.97 27.71
N ALA A 395 -11.53 -8.16 27.63
CA ALA A 395 -12.11 -9.39 28.16
C ALA A 395 -12.05 -9.44 29.69
N SER A 396 -11.11 -8.73 30.31
CA SER A 396 -10.91 -8.81 31.76
C SER A 396 -11.92 -8.01 32.58
N GLY A 397 -12.57 -6.95 32.05
CA GLY A 397 -13.38 -6.01 32.85
C GLY A 397 -12.63 -5.33 34.02
N ALA A 398 -11.41 -5.77 34.34
CA ALA A 398 -10.79 -5.62 35.64
C ALA A 398 -10.01 -4.32 35.80
N ARG A 399 -9.75 -3.58 34.70
CA ARG A 399 -9.09 -2.25 34.76
C ARG A 399 -10.04 -1.05 34.81
N LEU A 400 -11.33 -1.24 34.55
CA LEU A 400 -12.35 -0.18 34.72
C LEU A 400 -13.07 -0.29 36.07
N VAL A 401 -13.01 -1.45 36.72
CA VAL A 401 -13.63 -1.73 38.02
C VAL A 401 -12.65 -1.36 39.13
N GLY A 402 -12.54 -0.07 39.42
CA GLY A 402 -11.70 0.42 40.50
C GLY A 402 -11.75 1.93 40.76
N PHE A 403 -12.76 2.65 40.25
CA PHE A 403 -12.88 4.09 40.46
C PHE A 403 -14.12 4.45 41.27
N GLU A 404 -13.89 4.84 42.52
CA GLU A 404 -14.82 5.66 43.31
C GLU A 404 -14.83 7.08 42.72
N ALA A 405 -15.62 7.31 41.68
CA ALA A 405 -15.97 8.68 41.29
C ALA A 405 -16.78 9.34 42.42
N PRO A 406 -16.67 10.66 42.65
CA PRO A 406 -17.47 11.35 43.67
C PRO A 406 -18.96 11.23 43.28
N GLY A 407 -19.70 10.36 43.97
CA GLY A 407 -21.12 10.07 43.67
C GLY A 407 -21.47 8.62 43.29
N GLY A 408 -20.58 7.65 43.56
CA GLY A 408 -20.87 6.21 43.55
C GLY A 408 -20.35 5.43 42.33
N ALA A 409 -20.05 4.15 42.54
CA ALA A 409 -19.40 3.26 41.56
C ALA A 409 -20.34 2.78 40.44
N TRP A 410 -19.85 2.80 39.20
CA TRP A 410 -20.47 2.14 38.04
C TRP A 410 -20.17 0.64 38.07
N GLN A 411 -21.16 -0.20 37.75
CA GLN A 411 -21.00 -1.66 37.68
C GLN A 411 -21.13 -2.15 36.24
N LEU A 412 -20.19 -2.97 35.77
CA LEU A 412 -20.28 -3.65 34.47
C LEU A 412 -21.24 -4.84 34.60
N GLU A 413 -22.31 -4.88 33.80
CA GLU A 413 -23.31 -5.96 33.82
C GLU A 413 -22.98 -7.08 32.84
N GLY A 414 -22.35 -6.78 31.71
CA GLY A 414 -22.03 -7.79 30.69
C GLY A 414 -21.33 -7.23 29.47
N VAL A 415 -20.71 -8.15 28.71
CA VAL A 415 -20.05 -7.88 27.43
C VAL A 415 -20.63 -8.83 26.38
N THR A 416 -21.19 -8.29 25.30
CA THR A 416 -21.76 -9.08 24.19
C THR A 416 -21.12 -8.70 22.86
N SER A 417 -20.99 -9.67 21.96
CA SER A 417 -20.54 -9.41 20.58
C SER A 417 -21.67 -8.80 19.77
N VAL A 418 -21.37 -7.78 18.96
CA VAL A 418 -22.34 -7.11 18.08
C VAL A 418 -21.76 -7.01 16.68
N GLU A 419 -22.56 -7.32 15.66
CA GLU A 419 -22.21 -7.08 14.26
C GLU A 419 -23.24 -6.14 13.64
N GLN A 420 -22.77 -5.19 12.82
CA GLN A 420 -23.63 -4.29 12.05
C GLN A 420 -23.22 -4.37 10.58
N LEU A 421 -24.17 -4.67 9.69
CA LEU A 421 -23.93 -4.77 8.23
C LEU A 421 -24.18 -3.40 7.59
N GLY A 422 -23.26 -2.93 6.72
CA GLY A 422 -23.46 -1.73 5.89
C GLY A 422 -24.45 -1.96 4.74
N GLU A 423 -25.02 -0.88 4.21
CA GLU A 423 -26.03 -0.91 3.13
C GLU A 423 -25.46 -1.26 1.74
N ASP A 424 -24.15 -1.14 1.53
CA ASP A 424 -23.45 -1.61 0.33
C ASP A 424 -22.61 -2.85 0.66
N THR A 425 -22.68 -3.86 -0.19
CA THR A 425 -22.18 -5.23 0.01
C THR A 425 -20.71 -5.31 0.47
N ASP A 426 -20.47 -6.13 1.52
CA ASP A 426 -19.18 -6.56 2.13
C ASP A 426 -18.44 -5.66 3.13
N GLU A 427 -18.88 -4.42 3.41
CA GLU A 427 -18.33 -3.58 4.50
C GLU A 427 -19.20 -3.65 5.77
N GLY A 428 -18.94 -4.62 6.65
CA GLY A 428 -19.58 -4.68 7.97
C GLY A 428 -18.81 -3.89 9.03
N LEU A 429 -19.35 -3.77 10.24
CA LEU A 429 -18.64 -3.40 11.46
C LEU A 429 -18.73 -4.60 12.43
N ILE A 430 -17.59 -5.03 12.99
CA ILE A 430 -17.57 -5.99 14.12
C ILE A 430 -17.28 -5.19 15.39
N GLY A 431 -18.04 -5.46 16.43
CA GLY A 431 -17.87 -4.78 17.70
C GLY A 431 -18.20 -5.60 18.94
N ARG A 432 -17.97 -4.97 20.08
CA ARG A 432 -18.42 -5.46 21.40
C ARG A 432 -19.24 -4.38 22.09
N ARG A 433 -20.34 -4.79 22.71
CA ARG A 433 -21.18 -3.97 23.58
C ARG A 433 -20.79 -4.18 25.03
N PHE A 434 -20.59 -3.09 25.76
CA PHE A 434 -20.34 -3.07 27.21
C PHE A 434 -21.49 -2.34 27.90
N THR A 435 -22.16 -2.98 28.86
CA THR A 435 -23.28 -2.38 29.59
C THR A 435 -22.85 -1.98 30.99
N PHE A 436 -23.00 -0.69 31.32
CA PHE A 436 -22.71 -0.15 32.65
C PHE A 436 -23.97 0.35 33.34
N TRP A 437 -24.15 -0.06 34.59
CA TRP A 437 -25.27 0.36 35.44
C TRP A 437 -24.79 1.18 36.63
N LYS A 438 -25.49 2.28 36.91
CA LYS A 438 -25.28 3.10 38.11
C LYS A 438 -26.44 2.94 39.08
N ARG A 439 -26.19 2.24 40.20
CA ARG A 439 -27.20 1.90 41.21
C ARG A 439 -27.96 3.10 41.79
N LEU A 440 -27.25 4.20 42.03
CA LEU A 440 -27.82 5.38 42.73
C LEU A 440 -28.78 6.20 41.86
N THR A 441 -28.56 6.26 40.54
CA THR A 441 -29.39 7.04 39.60
C THR A 441 -30.25 6.17 38.69
N ASN A 442 -30.12 4.84 38.81
CA ASN A 442 -30.71 3.84 37.93
C ASN A 442 -30.48 4.10 36.43
N ASN A 443 -29.29 4.62 36.09
CA ASN A 443 -28.92 4.89 34.70
C ASN A 443 -28.21 3.67 34.09
N LEU A 444 -28.55 3.37 32.84
CA LEU A 444 -27.94 2.31 32.04
C LEU A 444 -27.25 2.95 30.82
N ILE A 445 -25.97 2.62 30.60
CA ILE A 445 -25.19 3.10 29.47
C ILE A 445 -24.61 1.91 28.71
N HIS A 446 -24.93 1.84 27.41
CA HIS A 446 -24.34 0.87 26.49
C HIS A 446 -23.21 1.52 25.69
N PHE A 447 -22.01 0.97 25.76
CA PHE A 447 -20.90 1.32 24.88
C PHE A 447 -20.77 0.28 23.79
N ASP A 448 -21.07 0.65 22.54
CA ASP A 448 -20.86 -0.20 21.38
C ASP A 448 -19.55 0.20 20.69
N ILE A 449 -18.51 -0.61 20.84
CA ILE A 449 -17.20 -0.34 20.23
C ILE A 449 -17.12 -1.12 18.93
N PHE A 450 -17.07 -0.42 17.80
CA PHE A 450 -17.02 -0.98 16.47
C PHE A 450 -15.65 -0.77 15.81
N VAL A 451 -15.23 -1.79 15.09
CA VAL A 451 -14.09 -1.80 14.19
C VAL A 451 -14.60 -2.28 12.83
N PRO A 452 -14.18 -1.69 11.71
CA PRO A 452 -14.62 -2.14 10.39
C PRO A 452 -14.29 -3.61 10.12
N LYS A 453 -15.32 -4.38 9.75
CA LYS A 453 -15.29 -5.77 9.26
C LYS A 453 -14.82 -5.72 7.81
N PHE A 454 -13.53 -5.88 7.60
CA PHE A 454 -13.03 -6.09 6.26
C PHE A 454 -13.16 -7.57 5.88
N LYS A 455 -14.04 -7.87 4.92
CA LYS A 455 -13.80 -8.95 3.96
C LYS A 455 -12.99 -8.31 2.84
N VAL A 456 -11.85 -8.90 2.46
CA VAL A 456 -11.14 -8.41 1.29
C VAL A 456 -11.96 -8.75 0.05
N THR A 457 -12.82 -7.81 -0.33
CA THR A 457 -13.35 -7.69 -1.69
C THR A 457 -12.85 -6.34 -2.21
N CYS A 458 -11.53 -6.23 -2.37
CA CYS A 458 -10.97 -5.12 -3.12
C CYS A 458 -11.46 -5.24 -4.57
N LEU A 459 -12.21 -4.23 -5.01
CA LEU A 459 -12.39 -3.81 -6.41
C LEU A 459 -11.06 -3.32 -7.07
N PHE A 460 -9.92 -3.63 -6.45
CA PHE A 460 -8.62 -3.75 -7.09
C PHE A 460 -8.19 -5.20 -6.89
N GLY A 461 -8.02 -5.93 -7.99
CA GLY A 461 -7.81 -7.37 -7.99
C GLY A 461 -6.97 -7.90 -6.83
N ARG A 462 -7.56 -8.82 -6.07
CA ARG A 462 -6.90 -9.80 -5.19
C ARG A 462 -5.73 -9.26 -4.36
N PHE A 463 -6.05 -8.71 -3.19
CA PHE A 463 -5.12 -8.76 -2.06
C PHE A 463 -5.68 -9.71 -0.99
N GLN A 464 -5.31 -10.99 -1.07
CA GLN A 464 -5.28 -11.84 0.12
C GLN A 464 -4.52 -11.13 1.26
N PRO A 465 -4.73 -11.51 2.54
CA PRO A 465 -3.88 -11.00 3.62
C PRO A 465 -2.45 -11.06 3.13
N VAL A 466 -1.71 -9.95 3.23
CA VAL A 466 -0.32 -9.93 2.80
C VAL A 466 0.47 -10.78 3.79
N THR A 467 0.34 -12.11 3.72
CA THR A 467 1.56 -12.88 3.51
C THR A 467 2.21 -12.17 2.35
N SER A 468 3.37 -11.58 2.58
CA SER A 468 4.09 -10.87 1.53
C SER A 468 4.05 -11.73 0.26
N ASN A 469 3.26 -11.33 -0.76
CA ASN A 469 3.26 -11.96 -2.09
C ASN A 469 4.63 -11.74 -2.79
N LEU A 470 5.57 -11.13 -2.08
CA LEU A 470 6.99 -11.22 -2.33
C LEU A 470 7.39 -12.69 -2.54
N PRO A 471 8.09 -12.99 -3.64
CA PRO A 471 8.77 -14.26 -3.81
C PRO A 471 9.54 -14.63 -2.55
N TRP A 472 9.62 -15.92 -2.21
CA TRP A 472 10.29 -16.40 -1.01
C TRP A 472 11.75 -15.94 -0.93
N VAL A 473 12.38 -15.70 -2.07
CA VAL A 473 13.72 -15.10 -2.16
C VAL A 473 13.79 -13.72 -1.48
N GLU A 474 12.76 -12.89 -1.62
CA GLU A 474 12.69 -11.57 -0.98
C GLU A 474 12.10 -11.65 0.42
N LYS A 475 11.04 -12.45 0.63
CA LYS A 475 10.43 -12.68 1.94
C LYS A 475 11.43 -13.18 2.97
N TYR A 476 12.30 -14.10 2.57
CA TYR A 476 13.34 -14.68 3.41
C TYR A 476 14.72 -14.06 3.18
N ARG A 477 14.82 -12.88 2.55
CA ARG A 477 16.09 -12.17 2.41
C ARG A 477 16.63 -11.78 3.79
N PRO A 478 17.83 -12.25 4.20
CA PRO A 478 18.41 -11.91 5.50
C PRO A 478 18.49 -10.40 5.74
N SER A 479 18.07 -9.98 6.93
CA SER A 479 18.03 -8.55 7.29
C SER A 479 19.25 -8.09 8.10
N LYS A 480 19.89 -9.04 8.79
CA LYS A 480 21.04 -8.85 9.67
C LYS A 480 22.23 -9.71 9.22
N LEU A 481 23.44 -9.27 9.59
CA LEU A 481 24.66 -10.04 9.30
C LEU A 481 24.69 -11.41 9.99
N ASP A 482 24.02 -11.55 11.13
CA ASP A 482 23.99 -12.81 11.89
C ASP A 482 23.03 -13.84 11.27
N GLU A 483 22.10 -13.40 10.41
CA GLU A 483 21.14 -14.25 9.70
C GLU A 483 21.70 -14.75 8.35
N LEU A 484 22.87 -14.25 7.93
CA LEU A 484 23.47 -14.57 6.65
C LEU A 484 24.14 -15.93 6.70
N VAL A 485 23.62 -16.83 5.89
CA VAL A 485 24.29 -18.08 5.53
C VAL A 485 25.38 -17.75 4.51
N ALA A 486 26.53 -17.31 5.01
CA ALA A 486 27.64 -16.84 4.20
C ALA A 486 28.97 -17.35 4.75
N HIS A 487 30.06 -16.96 4.08
CA HIS A 487 31.42 -17.28 4.48
C HIS A 487 31.77 -16.56 5.79
N ASP A 488 31.81 -17.29 6.92
CA ASP A 488 32.11 -16.77 8.26
C ASP A 488 33.32 -15.83 8.30
N GLN A 489 34.37 -16.15 7.52
CA GLN A 489 35.59 -15.33 7.47
C GLN A 489 35.32 -13.93 6.88
N ILE A 490 34.47 -13.84 5.87
CA ILE A 490 34.08 -12.57 5.23
C ILE A 490 33.25 -11.75 6.22
N VAL A 491 32.23 -12.36 6.84
CA VAL A 491 31.35 -11.69 7.81
C VAL A 491 32.14 -11.20 9.02
N LYS A 492 33.07 -12.00 9.56
CA LYS A 492 33.97 -11.60 10.65
C LYS A 492 34.86 -10.43 10.27
N THR A 493 35.46 -10.46 9.08
CA THR A 493 36.33 -9.38 8.60
C THR A 493 35.54 -8.09 8.40
N LEU A 494 34.37 -8.18 7.77
CA LEU A 494 33.47 -7.04 7.56
C LEU A 494 32.99 -6.46 8.90
N THR A 495 32.64 -7.31 9.85
CA THR A 495 32.22 -6.90 11.19
C THR A 495 33.31 -6.12 11.91
N ARG A 496 34.57 -6.60 11.85
CA ARG A 496 35.72 -5.85 12.40
C ARG A 496 35.93 -4.50 11.73
N PHE A 497 35.76 -4.41 10.40
CA PHE A 497 35.88 -3.13 9.70
C PHE A 497 34.78 -2.13 10.10
N ILE A 498 33.56 -2.63 10.33
CA ILE A 498 32.43 -1.81 10.81
C ILE A 498 32.69 -1.32 12.23
N GLU A 499 33.10 -2.21 13.14
CA GLU A 499 33.39 -1.88 14.54
C GLU A 499 34.53 -0.87 14.68
N ASN A 500 35.59 -1.04 13.89
CA ASN A 500 36.73 -0.12 13.87
C ASN A 500 36.45 1.18 13.08
N ARG A 501 35.30 1.30 12.41
CA ARG A 501 34.92 2.43 11.53
C ARG A 501 35.93 2.72 10.41
N THR A 502 36.67 1.71 9.97
CA THR A 502 37.71 1.80 8.92
C THR A 502 37.34 0.95 7.70
N VAL A 503 36.09 1.01 7.25
CA VAL A 503 35.65 0.26 6.05
C VAL A 503 36.33 0.85 4.81
N PRO A 504 37.12 0.07 4.05
CA PRO A 504 37.72 0.53 2.79
C PRO A 504 36.69 0.51 1.65
N HIS A 505 37.08 0.89 0.43
CA HIS A 505 36.27 0.55 -0.74
C HIS A 505 36.24 -0.98 -0.90
N LEU A 506 35.07 -1.54 -1.19
CA LEU A 506 34.82 -2.98 -1.25
C LEU A 506 34.52 -3.42 -2.68
N LEU A 507 35.02 -4.60 -3.05
CA LEU A 507 34.68 -5.25 -4.30
C LEU A 507 34.26 -6.70 -4.03
N PHE A 508 32.98 -6.98 -4.19
CA PHE A 508 32.36 -8.29 -3.97
C PHE A 508 32.18 -8.99 -5.31
N TYR A 509 32.77 -10.18 -5.45
CA TYR A 509 32.68 -10.93 -6.71
C TYR A 509 32.48 -12.42 -6.47
N GLY A 510 31.79 -13.08 -7.38
CA GLY A 510 31.50 -14.51 -7.31
C GLY A 510 30.20 -14.89 -8.03
N PRO A 511 29.84 -16.19 -8.03
CA PRO A 511 28.64 -16.69 -8.68
C PRO A 511 27.35 -16.03 -8.18
N PRO A 512 26.25 -16.07 -8.95
CA PRO A 512 24.94 -15.59 -8.50
C PRO A 512 24.46 -16.33 -7.24
N GLY A 513 23.55 -15.71 -6.50
CA GLY A 513 22.88 -16.35 -5.36
C GLY A 513 23.75 -16.66 -4.13
N THR A 514 24.99 -16.17 -4.08
CA THR A 514 25.94 -16.35 -2.96
C THR A 514 25.81 -15.31 -1.84
N GLY A 515 24.85 -14.40 -1.93
CA GLY A 515 24.54 -13.41 -0.88
C GLY A 515 25.33 -12.10 -0.92
N LYS A 516 25.96 -11.74 -2.05
CA LYS A 516 26.78 -10.51 -2.21
C LYS A 516 26.01 -9.22 -1.83
N THR A 517 24.90 -8.95 -2.51
CA THR A 517 24.04 -7.77 -2.28
C THR A 517 23.44 -7.78 -0.88
N THR A 518 22.92 -8.92 -0.44
CA THR A 518 22.39 -9.09 0.92
C THR A 518 23.42 -8.77 2.00
N THR A 519 24.68 -9.18 1.81
CA THR A 519 25.76 -8.96 2.78
C THR A 519 26.04 -7.48 2.98
N ILE A 520 26.16 -6.69 1.89
CA ILE A 520 26.44 -5.26 2.03
C ILE A 520 25.24 -4.49 2.59
N LEU A 521 24.01 -4.86 2.21
CA LEU A 521 22.81 -4.20 2.73
C LEU A 521 22.61 -4.50 4.23
N ALA A 522 22.85 -5.73 4.67
CA ALA A 522 22.85 -6.10 6.09
C ALA A 522 23.96 -5.36 6.87
N ALA A 523 25.14 -5.22 6.27
CA ALA A 523 26.23 -4.42 6.84
C ALA A 523 25.88 -2.94 6.96
N ALA A 524 25.24 -2.37 5.93
CA ALA A 524 24.76 -0.99 5.93
C ALA A 524 23.73 -0.74 7.03
N ARG A 525 22.79 -1.67 7.24
CA ARG A 525 21.82 -1.59 8.35
C ARG A 525 22.47 -1.69 9.73
N LYS A 526 23.64 -2.34 9.84
CA LYS A 526 24.44 -2.34 11.08
C LYS A 526 25.24 -1.04 11.25
N MET A 527 25.64 -0.39 10.16
CA MET A 527 26.41 0.86 10.17
C MET A 527 25.59 2.13 10.39
N TYR A 528 24.31 2.14 10.01
CA TYR A 528 23.46 3.34 10.03
C TYR A 528 22.10 3.06 10.69
N CYS A 529 21.59 4.03 11.46
CA CYS A 529 20.23 3.98 11.98
C CYS A 529 19.15 3.96 10.85
N PRO A 530 18.00 3.28 11.04
CA PRO A 530 16.95 3.17 10.02
C PRO A 530 16.47 4.52 9.46
N GLU A 531 16.33 5.52 10.32
CA GLU A 531 15.90 6.89 9.96
C GLU A 531 16.85 7.59 8.99
N LYS A 532 18.15 7.26 9.05
CA LYS A 532 19.20 7.88 8.23
C LYS A 532 19.63 7.03 7.04
N PHE A 533 19.17 5.78 6.95
CA PHE A 533 19.61 4.82 5.94
C PHE A 533 19.45 5.36 4.52
N SER A 534 18.28 5.92 4.18
CA SER A 534 17.99 6.48 2.85
C SER A 534 18.85 7.70 2.49
N SER A 535 19.37 8.42 3.48
CA SER A 535 20.22 9.60 3.27
C SER A 535 21.72 9.26 3.21
N MET A 536 22.12 8.13 3.77
CA MET A 536 23.53 7.70 3.91
C MET A 536 23.93 6.60 2.94
N VAL A 537 22.96 5.82 2.45
CA VAL A 537 23.17 4.69 1.54
C VAL A 537 22.50 4.98 0.22
N LEU A 538 23.28 4.94 -0.86
CA LEU A 538 22.80 5.01 -2.23
C LEU A 538 23.02 3.64 -2.89
N GLU A 539 21.94 2.94 -3.21
CA GLU A 539 21.96 1.70 -3.98
C GLU A 539 21.61 2.02 -5.44
N LEU A 540 22.48 1.63 -6.37
CA LEU A 540 22.23 1.74 -7.80
C LEU A 540 22.47 0.38 -8.46
N ASN A 541 21.52 -0.04 -9.29
CA ASN A 541 21.73 -1.15 -10.19
C ASN A 541 22.42 -0.63 -11.46
N ALA A 542 23.68 -1.02 -11.68
CA ALA A 542 24.49 -0.48 -12.76
C ALA A 542 24.04 -0.94 -14.16
N SER A 543 23.17 -1.96 -14.24
CA SER A 543 22.58 -2.45 -15.49
C SER A 543 21.41 -1.60 -16.01
N ASP A 544 20.70 -0.88 -15.13
CA ASP A 544 19.62 0.05 -15.51
C ASP A 544 20.18 1.44 -15.86
N GLU A 545 21.19 1.90 -15.12
CA GLU A 545 21.85 3.20 -15.29
C GLU A 545 23.21 3.11 -16.02
N ARG A 546 23.22 2.52 -17.22
CA ARG A 546 24.44 2.17 -17.99
C ARG A 546 25.31 3.35 -18.46
N GLY A 547 24.84 4.58 -18.28
CA GLY A 547 25.43 5.79 -18.87
C GLY A 547 26.57 6.41 -18.03
N ILE A 548 27.56 6.98 -18.71
CA ILE A 548 28.60 7.84 -18.09
C ILE A 548 27.94 8.99 -17.31
N ASP A 549 26.77 9.45 -17.77
CA ASP A 549 26.05 10.58 -17.18
C ASP A 549 25.41 10.23 -15.82
N ALA A 550 24.95 9.00 -15.61
CA ALA A 550 24.47 8.55 -14.29
C ALA A 550 25.61 8.58 -13.25
N VAL A 551 26.78 8.08 -13.63
CA VAL A 551 28.01 8.16 -12.80
C VAL A 551 28.41 9.61 -12.53
N ARG A 552 28.25 10.52 -13.50
CA ARG A 552 28.66 11.92 -13.35
C ARG A 552 27.64 12.80 -12.61
N ASN A 553 26.36 12.48 -12.66
CA ASN A 553 25.32 13.32 -12.09
C ASN A 553 24.84 12.78 -10.74
N ILE A 554 24.47 11.49 -10.67
CA ILE A 554 23.86 10.89 -9.47
C ILE A 554 24.93 10.58 -8.42
N ILE A 555 25.96 9.82 -8.81
CA ILE A 555 27.03 9.41 -7.88
C ILE A 555 27.83 10.63 -7.40
N VAL A 556 28.18 11.56 -8.30
CA VAL A 556 28.95 12.75 -7.92
C VAL A 556 28.12 13.70 -7.05
N SER A 557 26.84 13.95 -7.36
CA SER A 557 26.01 14.82 -6.52
C SER A 557 25.84 14.25 -5.10
N PHE A 558 25.60 12.94 -4.99
CA PHE A 558 25.52 12.27 -3.69
C PHE A 558 26.83 12.34 -2.91
N ALA A 559 27.97 12.17 -3.60
CA ALA A 559 29.31 12.25 -3.02
C ALA A 559 29.74 13.68 -2.65
N GLN A 560 29.27 14.68 -3.39
CA GLN A 560 29.53 16.11 -3.14
C GLN A 560 28.67 16.67 -2.01
N THR A 561 27.47 16.12 -1.81
CA THR A 561 26.60 16.49 -0.72
C THR A 561 27.27 16.07 0.58
N ARG A 562 28.14 16.92 1.14
CA ARG A 562 28.62 16.77 2.50
C ARG A 562 27.37 16.75 3.38
N GLY A 563 27.05 15.58 3.93
CA GLY A 563 25.96 15.49 4.88
C GLY A 563 26.19 16.53 5.97
N LEU A 564 25.11 17.09 6.51
CA LEU A 564 25.09 18.00 7.67
C LEU A 564 25.82 17.45 8.92
N GLN A 565 26.47 16.27 8.83
CA GLN A 565 27.25 15.58 9.84
C GLN A 565 28.44 16.36 10.39
N ALA A 566 29.14 17.22 9.64
CA ALA A 566 30.23 18.00 10.24
C ALA A 566 29.74 19.00 11.31
N ALA A 567 28.47 19.43 11.23
CA ALA A 567 27.87 20.35 12.20
C ALA A 567 27.22 19.64 13.41
N PHE A 568 26.90 18.33 13.30
CA PHE A 568 26.19 17.57 14.34
C PHE A 568 26.95 16.37 14.90
N ALA A 569 28.13 16.03 14.36
CA ALA A 569 29.02 15.03 14.93
C ALA A 569 29.77 15.58 16.15
N LYS A 570 29.04 15.87 17.23
CA LYS A 570 29.65 15.71 18.56
C LYS A 570 29.85 14.21 18.81
N PRO A 571 30.99 13.78 19.37
CA PRO A 571 31.31 12.39 19.63
C PRO A 571 30.56 11.91 20.89
N SER A 572 29.23 11.92 20.82
CA SER A 572 28.38 11.49 21.92
C SER A 572 27.24 10.64 21.36
N SER A 573 27.36 9.33 21.62
CA SER A 573 26.27 8.34 21.77
C SER A 573 25.42 7.92 20.57
N SER A 574 25.80 8.14 19.31
CA SER A 574 25.12 7.50 18.15
C SER A 574 26.10 6.67 17.30
N GLY A 575 25.74 5.42 17.05
CA GLY A 575 26.57 4.38 16.43
C GLY A 575 26.82 4.54 14.92
N ASP A 576 26.56 5.71 14.33
CA ASP A 576 26.64 5.90 12.88
C ASP A 576 28.10 6.02 12.38
N ALA A 577 28.37 5.41 11.22
CA ALA A 577 29.65 5.55 10.52
C ALA A 577 29.88 6.99 9.98
N PRO A 578 31.14 7.47 9.95
CA PRO A 578 31.45 8.87 9.60
C PRO A 578 31.47 9.16 8.07
N PHE A 579 31.20 8.16 7.24
CA PHE A 579 31.22 8.25 5.78
C PHE A 579 29.87 7.81 5.21
N LYS A 580 29.58 8.16 3.95
CA LYS A 580 28.43 7.61 3.21
C LYS A 580 28.80 6.32 2.48
N LEU A 581 27.81 5.50 2.14
CA LEU A 581 28.00 4.27 1.39
C LEU A 581 27.28 4.33 0.04
N ILE A 582 27.99 4.03 -1.04
CA ILE A 582 27.42 3.82 -2.38
C ILE A 582 27.58 2.34 -2.74
N VAL A 583 26.47 1.67 -3.04
CA VAL A 583 26.42 0.28 -3.50
C VAL A 583 26.11 0.29 -4.99
N LEU A 584 27.02 -0.26 -5.78
CA LEU A 584 26.87 -0.44 -7.22
C LEU A 584 26.72 -1.95 -7.49
N ASP A 585 25.49 -2.38 -7.74
CA ASP A 585 25.20 -3.77 -8.10
C ASP A 585 25.35 -3.99 -9.61
N GLU A 586 25.66 -5.22 -10.03
CA GLU A 586 25.86 -5.60 -11.44
C GLU A 586 26.85 -4.71 -12.21
N ALA A 587 27.95 -4.32 -11.55
CA ALA A 587 28.96 -3.43 -12.13
C ALA A 587 29.72 -4.05 -13.33
N ASP A 588 29.60 -5.35 -13.55
CA ASP A 588 30.06 -6.05 -14.75
C ASP A 588 29.30 -5.65 -16.02
N ALA A 589 28.08 -5.12 -15.89
CA ALA A 589 27.31 -4.57 -17.02
C ALA A 589 27.75 -3.14 -17.42
N MET A 590 28.61 -2.48 -16.64
CA MET A 590 29.06 -1.12 -16.93
C MET A 590 30.03 -1.07 -18.09
N THR A 591 29.90 -0.02 -18.92
CA THR A 591 30.89 0.29 -19.96
C THR A 591 32.26 0.63 -19.37
N LYS A 592 33.34 0.31 -20.09
CA LYS A 592 34.72 0.61 -19.67
C LYS A 592 34.92 2.12 -19.41
N ASP A 593 34.25 2.97 -20.17
CA ASP A 593 34.32 4.43 -20.00
C ASP A 593 33.64 4.90 -18.71
N ALA A 594 32.49 4.33 -18.37
CA ALA A 594 31.81 4.61 -17.09
C ALA A 594 32.67 4.15 -15.91
N GLN A 595 33.31 2.98 -16.00
CA GLN A 595 34.26 2.51 -14.99
C GLN A 595 35.48 3.44 -14.86
N ASN A 596 36.03 3.94 -15.97
CA ASN A 596 37.13 4.90 -15.95
C ASN A 596 36.73 6.24 -15.32
N ALA A 597 35.50 6.69 -15.54
CA ALA A 597 34.95 7.87 -14.87
C ALA A 597 34.79 7.62 -13.37
N LEU A 598 34.21 6.47 -12.98
CA LEU A 598 34.00 6.06 -11.60
C LEU A 598 35.31 6.01 -10.82
N ARG A 599 36.40 5.50 -11.42
CA ARG A 599 37.75 5.50 -10.81
C ARG A 599 38.14 6.88 -10.27
N ARG A 600 37.95 7.95 -11.06
CA ARG A 600 38.30 9.32 -10.65
C ARG A 600 37.44 9.78 -9.48
N VAL A 601 36.17 9.39 -9.45
CA VAL A 601 35.24 9.71 -8.36
C VAL A 601 35.64 8.98 -7.07
N ILE A 602 35.99 7.70 -7.16
CA ILE A 602 36.48 6.90 -6.02
C ILE A 602 37.69 7.58 -5.39
N GLU A 603 38.70 7.96 -6.18
CA GLU A 603 39.91 8.63 -5.68
C GLU A 603 39.61 10.01 -5.07
N LYS A 604 38.76 10.81 -5.72
CA LYS A 604 38.49 12.19 -5.30
C LYS A 604 37.68 12.28 -4.01
N TYR A 605 36.75 11.34 -3.79
CA TYR A 605 35.81 11.39 -2.67
C TYR A 605 36.04 10.30 -1.63
N THR A 606 37.22 9.65 -1.61
CA THR A 606 37.60 8.66 -0.59
C THR A 606 37.34 9.18 0.83
N ASP A 607 37.60 10.44 1.15
CA ASP A 607 37.43 10.90 2.54
C ASP A 607 35.97 10.94 3.02
N ASN A 608 35.02 11.14 2.10
CA ASN A 608 33.61 11.32 2.45
C ASN A 608 32.75 10.07 2.17
N VAL A 609 33.13 9.25 1.18
CA VAL A 609 32.29 8.17 0.65
C VAL A 609 33.07 6.87 0.50
N ARG A 610 32.42 5.76 0.88
CA ARG A 610 32.87 4.39 0.59
C ARG A 610 32.02 3.79 -0.51
N PHE A 611 32.67 3.02 -1.37
CA PHE A 611 32.04 2.35 -2.50
C PHE A 611 32.06 0.85 -2.23
N CYS A 612 30.95 0.17 -2.49
CA CYS A 612 30.86 -1.27 -2.58
C CYS A 612 30.42 -1.64 -3.99
N ILE A 613 31.32 -2.28 -4.74
CA ILE A 613 31.11 -2.69 -6.12
C ILE A 613 30.83 -4.19 -6.13
N ILE A 614 29.71 -4.60 -6.71
CA ILE A 614 29.31 -6.00 -6.81
C ILE A 614 29.35 -6.42 -8.27
N CYS A 615 29.95 -7.56 -8.57
CA CYS A 615 29.94 -8.15 -9.91
C CYS A 615 29.94 -9.68 -9.86
N ASN A 616 29.61 -10.34 -10.96
CA ASN A 616 29.77 -11.79 -11.04
C ASN A 616 31.19 -12.17 -11.50
N TYR A 617 31.71 -11.45 -12.50
CA TYR A 617 33.01 -11.71 -13.09
C TYR A 617 34.01 -10.58 -12.78
N LEU A 618 35.12 -10.94 -12.15
CA LEU A 618 36.20 -9.99 -11.84
C LEU A 618 36.85 -9.44 -13.13
N SER A 619 36.93 -10.24 -14.18
CA SER A 619 37.52 -9.86 -15.48
C SER A 619 36.80 -8.70 -16.17
N SER A 620 35.51 -8.50 -15.88
CA SER A 620 34.71 -7.41 -16.43
C SER A 620 35.01 -6.05 -15.78
N ILE A 621 35.66 -6.04 -14.61
CA ILE A 621 36.02 -4.82 -13.89
C ILE A 621 37.46 -4.41 -14.25
N THR A 622 37.66 -3.15 -14.59
CA THR A 622 38.98 -2.61 -14.94
C THR A 622 40.00 -2.79 -13.79
N PRO A 623 41.26 -3.14 -14.07
CA PRO A 623 42.30 -3.29 -13.03
C PRO A 623 42.49 -2.02 -12.17
N ALA A 624 42.21 -0.85 -12.74
CA ALA A 624 42.27 0.42 -12.02
C ALA A 624 41.27 0.48 -10.86
N ILE A 625 40.02 0.04 -11.04
CA ILE A 625 39.06 -0.05 -9.93
C ILE A 625 39.50 -1.15 -8.95
N GLN A 626 39.90 -2.32 -9.45
CA GLN A 626 40.28 -3.45 -8.59
C GLN A 626 41.39 -3.10 -7.60
N SER A 627 42.39 -2.34 -8.04
CA SER A 627 43.52 -1.91 -7.18
C SER A 627 43.14 -0.98 -6.03
N ARG A 628 41.98 -0.30 -6.09
CA ARG A 628 41.50 0.66 -5.08
C ARG A 628 40.51 0.06 -4.09
N CYS A 629 40.07 -1.17 -4.33
CA CYS A 629 39.07 -1.86 -3.52
C CYS A 629 39.66 -3.09 -2.83
N THR A 630 39.24 -3.34 -1.59
CA THR A 630 39.46 -4.61 -0.91
C THR A 630 38.53 -5.66 -1.51
N ARG A 631 39.12 -6.76 -1.98
CA ARG A 631 38.43 -7.78 -2.75
C ARG A 631 37.91 -8.88 -1.83
N PHE A 632 36.63 -9.20 -1.96
CA PHE A 632 35.99 -10.34 -1.30
C PHE A 632 35.43 -11.29 -2.34
N ARG A 633 35.97 -12.50 -2.38
CA ARG A 633 35.47 -13.59 -3.23
C ARG A 633 34.38 -14.33 -2.47
N PHE A 634 33.20 -14.43 -3.08
CA PHE A 634 32.10 -15.24 -2.59
C PHE A 634 32.06 -16.54 -3.40
N PRO A 635 32.67 -17.65 -2.92
CA PRO A 635 32.47 -18.95 -3.57
C PRO A 635 31.02 -19.45 -3.40
N PRO A 636 30.60 -20.44 -4.22
CA PRO A 636 29.35 -21.16 -4.00
C PRO A 636 29.23 -21.63 -2.55
N LEU A 637 28.00 -21.64 -2.03
CA LEU A 637 27.77 -21.99 -0.63
C LEU A 637 27.91 -23.50 -0.44
N ASP A 638 28.59 -23.89 0.64
CA ASP A 638 28.67 -25.29 1.06
C ASP A 638 27.27 -25.78 1.45
N MET A 639 26.91 -26.98 0.99
CA MET A 639 25.62 -27.62 1.26
C MET A 639 25.32 -27.68 2.76
N LYS A 640 26.35 -27.81 3.60
CA LYS A 640 26.20 -27.81 5.07
C LYS A 640 25.62 -26.50 5.62
N LEU A 641 25.95 -25.37 4.98
CA LEU A 641 25.47 -24.05 5.38
C LEU A 641 24.04 -23.80 4.85
N VAL A 642 23.73 -24.33 3.66
CA VAL A 642 22.43 -24.17 3.01
C VAL A 642 21.31 -24.92 3.76
N VAL A 643 21.58 -26.14 4.25
CA VAL A 643 20.60 -27.03 4.88
C VAL A 643 19.83 -26.38 6.05
N PRO A 644 20.47 -25.70 7.03
CA PRO A 644 19.77 -25.01 8.11
C PRO A 644 18.76 -23.97 7.61
N ARG A 645 19.11 -23.20 6.57
CA ARG A 645 18.21 -22.17 6.03
C ARG A 645 17.04 -22.78 5.27
N LEU A 646 17.29 -23.87 4.55
CA LEU A 646 16.23 -24.63 3.88
C LEU A 646 15.21 -25.17 4.89
N LYS A 647 15.68 -25.80 5.97
CA LYS A 647 14.81 -26.30 7.05
C LYS A 647 13.98 -25.19 7.68
N PHE A 648 14.60 -24.04 7.96
CA PHE A 648 13.88 -22.87 8.49
C PHE A 648 12.74 -22.41 7.59
N ILE A 649 12.94 -22.38 6.27
CA ILE A 649 11.89 -21.99 5.30
C ILE A 649 10.78 -23.05 5.24
N VAL A 650 11.15 -24.33 5.20
CA VAL A 650 10.21 -25.47 5.18
C VAL A 650 9.31 -25.48 6.43
N GLU A 651 9.87 -25.21 7.61
CA GLU A 651 9.12 -25.10 8.87
C GLU A 651 8.19 -23.88 8.88
N LYS A 652 8.65 -22.73 8.38
CA LYS A 652 7.87 -21.49 8.33
C LYS A 652 6.70 -21.56 7.35
N GLU A 653 6.89 -22.20 6.21
CA GLU A 653 5.86 -22.39 5.17
C GLU A 653 5.07 -23.70 5.36
N GLN A 654 5.34 -24.48 6.41
CA GLN A 654 4.65 -25.74 6.74
C GLN A 654 4.62 -26.77 5.59
N LEU A 655 5.76 -26.93 4.91
CA LEU A 655 5.86 -27.82 3.73
C LEU A 655 6.15 -29.28 4.11
N LYS A 656 5.57 -30.21 3.36
CA LYS A 656 5.89 -31.65 3.45
C LYS A 656 7.04 -31.98 2.51
N MET A 657 8.22 -32.28 3.08
CA MET A 657 9.43 -32.56 2.31
C MET A 657 10.07 -33.88 2.70
N ASN A 658 10.33 -34.73 1.70
CA ASN A 658 11.08 -35.97 1.85
C ASN A 658 12.60 -35.72 1.83
N PRO A 659 13.42 -36.57 2.49
CA PRO A 659 14.88 -36.43 2.48
C PRO A 659 15.49 -36.52 1.08
N ASP A 660 14.90 -37.33 0.19
CA ASP A 660 15.33 -37.43 -1.21
C ASP A 660 15.02 -36.14 -1.99
N GLY A 661 13.88 -35.50 -1.71
CA GLY A 661 13.53 -34.19 -2.27
C GLY A 661 14.46 -33.08 -1.79
N GLN A 662 14.85 -33.12 -0.52
CA GLN A 662 15.86 -32.21 0.03
C GLN A 662 17.22 -32.36 -0.68
N THR A 663 17.66 -33.60 -0.90
CA THR A 663 18.93 -33.88 -1.58
C THR A 663 18.89 -33.42 -3.03
N ALA A 664 17.80 -33.70 -3.75
CA ALA A 664 17.59 -33.24 -5.12
C ALA A 664 17.62 -31.71 -5.24
N LEU A 665 16.99 -30.97 -4.31
CA LEU A 665 17.03 -29.50 -4.29
C LEU A 665 18.46 -28.96 -4.13
N LEU A 666 19.24 -29.56 -3.22
CA LEU A 666 20.64 -29.16 -2.99
C LEU A 666 21.51 -29.44 -4.22
N GLU A 667 21.34 -30.60 -4.86
CA GLU A 667 22.06 -30.97 -6.08
C GLU A 667 21.77 -30.01 -7.23
N VAL A 668 20.51 -29.61 -7.42
CA VAL A 668 20.15 -28.67 -8.49
C VAL A 668 20.66 -27.26 -8.18
N ALA A 669 20.58 -26.81 -6.93
CA ALA A 669 21.01 -25.48 -6.56
C ALA A 669 22.52 -25.24 -6.73
N LYS A 670 23.37 -26.30 -6.68
CA LYS A 670 24.84 -26.21 -6.81
C LYS A 670 25.48 -25.06 -5.99
N GLY A 671 24.92 -24.75 -4.81
CA GLY A 671 25.38 -23.68 -3.92
C GLY A 671 24.81 -22.27 -4.19
N ASP A 672 23.81 -22.13 -5.06
CA ASP A 672 23.03 -20.90 -5.29
C ASP A 672 21.74 -20.91 -4.45
N MET A 673 21.66 -20.02 -3.45
CA MET A 673 20.49 -19.92 -2.56
C MET A 673 19.24 -19.36 -3.25
N ARG A 674 19.40 -18.50 -4.26
CA ARG A 674 18.27 -17.91 -4.98
C ARG A 674 17.59 -18.99 -5.81
N THR A 675 18.38 -19.78 -6.53
CA THR A 675 17.88 -20.93 -7.30
C THR A 675 17.22 -21.94 -6.38
N LEU A 676 17.84 -22.29 -5.25
CA LEU A 676 17.26 -23.20 -4.24
C LEU A 676 15.86 -22.75 -3.78
N ILE A 677 15.72 -21.49 -3.35
CA ILE A 677 14.47 -20.96 -2.81
C ILE A 677 13.40 -20.85 -3.90
N ASN A 678 13.77 -20.40 -5.11
CA ASN A 678 12.86 -20.34 -6.24
C ASN A 678 12.34 -21.73 -6.62
N THR A 679 13.23 -22.72 -6.73
CA THR A 679 12.83 -24.10 -7.03
C THR A 679 11.94 -24.68 -5.93
N LEU A 680 12.27 -24.44 -4.66
CA LEU A 680 11.45 -24.87 -3.53
C LEU A 680 10.04 -24.25 -3.60
N GLN A 681 9.94 -22.94 -3.86
CA GLN A 681 8.67 -22.23 -3.99
C GLN A 681 7.86 -22.77 -5.16
N SER A 682 8.47 -22.89 -6.35
CA SER A 682 7.80 -23.43 -7.53
C SER A 682 7.30 -24.85 -7.31
N THR A 683 8.11 -25.71 -6.68
CA THR A 683 7.72 -27.10 -6.39
C THR A 683 6.57 -27.16 -5.39
N ALA A 684 6.63 -26.38 -4.31
CA ALA A 684 5.58 -26.32 -3.29
C ALA A 684 4.26 -25.73 -3.81
N MET A 685 4.33 -24.83 -4.80
CA MET A 685 3.12 -24.29 -5.46
C MET A 685 2.52 -25.26 -6.47
N SER A 686 3.32 -26.16 -7.05
CA SER A 686 2.86 -27.14 -8.05
C SER A 686 2.43 -28.47 -7.45
N PHE A 687 2.98 -28.87 -6.30
CA PHE A 687 2.78 -30.19 -5.69
C PHE A 687 2.66 -30.09 -4.16
N ASP A 688 1.81 -30.92 -3.56
CA ASP A 688 1.63 -30.96 -2.10
C ASP A 688 2.83 -31.57 -1.35
N ASP A 689 3.53 -32.54 -1.96
CA ASP A 689 4.68 -33.23 -1.39
C ASP A 689 5.95 -32.99 -2.23
N ILE A 690 7.05 -32.61 -1.55
CA ILE A 690 8.35 -32.35 -2.19
C ILE A 690 9.19 -33.63 -2.18
N THR A 691 9.39 -34.20 -3.37
CA THR A 691 10.11 -35.47 -3.63
C THR A 691 11.16 -35.27 -4.71
N GLU A 692 12.08 -36.22 -4.89
CA GLU A 692 13.10 -36.17 -5.97
C GLU A 692 12.44 -35.94 -7.34
N THR A 693 11.39 -36.70 -7.66
CA THR A 693 10.70 -36.61 -8.95
C THR A 693 10.00 -35.27 -9.16
N THR A 694 9.32 -34.73 -8.14
CA THR A 694 8.58 -33.47 -8.28
C THR A 694 9.51 -32.28 -8.46
N VAL A 695 10.69 -32.29 -7.83
CA VAL A 695 11.73 -31.26 -7.99
C VAL A 695 12.28 -31.25 -9.43
N TYR A 696 12.69 -32.41 -9.96
CA TYR A 696 13.24 -32.51 -11.31
C TYR A 696 12.21 -32.19 -12.39
N GLN A 697 10.95 -32.59 -12.20
CA GLN A 697 9.83 -32.24 -13.09
C GLN A 697 9.55 -30.73 -13.11
N CYS A 698 9.60 -30.07 -11.96
CA CYS A 698 9.36 -28.63 -11.86
C CYS A 698 10.41 -27.80 -12.63
N ILE A 699 11.66 -28.24 -12.62
CA ILE A 699 12.77 -27.57 -13.30
C ILE A 699 12.84 -27.95 -14.79
N GLY A 700 12.16 -29.03 -15.19
CA GLY A 700 12.26 -29.57 -16.55
C GLY A 700 13.62 -30.20 -16.82
N GLN A 701 14.20 -30.88 -15.83
CA GLN A 701 15.45 -31.64 -16.01
C GLN A 701 15.21 -33.15 -15.88
N PRO A 702 15.94 -33.98 -16.64
CA PRO A 702 15.83 -35.43 -16.53
C PRO A 702 16.35 -35.90 -15.18
N THR A 703 15.65 -36.88 -14.60
CA THR A 703 16.04 -37.48 -13.33
C THR A 703 17.37 -38.26 -13.45
N PRO A 704 18.12 -38.43 -12.35
CA PRO A 704 19.35 -39.25 -12.36
C PRO A 704 19.12 -40.68 -12.86
N ARG A 705 17.92 -41.24 -12.65
CA ARG A 705 17.53 -42.57 -13.12
C ARG A 705 17.41 -42.61 -14.65
N GLU A 706 16.67 -41.66 -15.23
CA GLU A 706 16.53 -41.55 -16.69
C GLU A 706 17.88 -41.32 -17.37
N MET A 707 18.73 -40.46 -16.80
CA MET A 707 20.08 -40.21 -17.33
C MET A 707 20.97 -41.45 -17.29
N LYS A 708 20.91 -42.27 -16.24
CA LYS A 708 21.63 -43.55 -16.18
C LYS A 708 21.19 -44.51 -17.27
N GLU A 709 19.90 -44.55 -17.59
CA GLU A 709 19.39 -45.38 -18.68
C GLU A 709 19.85 -44.88 -20.06
N VAL A 710 19.90 -43.56 -20.26
CA VAL A 710 20.44 -42.93 -21.47
C VAL A 710 21.92 -43.27 -21.65
N VAL A 711 22.73 -43.12 -20.61
CA VAL A 711 24.16 -43.47 -20.64
C VAL A 711 24.36 -44.96 -20.88
N LYS A 712 23.55 -45.82 -20.25
CA LYS A 712 23.58 -47.26 -20.50
C LYS A 712 23.26 -47.60 -21.95
N ALA A 713 22.31 -46.90 -22.57
CA ALA A 713 22.00 -47.05 -23.98
C ALA A 713 23.17 -46.59 -24.85
N LEU A 714 23.73 -45.39 -24.60
CA LEU A 714 24.87 -44.84 -25.33
C LEU A 714 26.10 -45.76 -25.32
N LEU A 715 26.36 -46.47 -24.21
CA LEU A 715 27.50 -47.38 -24.09
C LEU A 715 27.25 -48.77 -24.71
N ASN A 716 26.03 -49.30 -24.62
CA ASN A 716 25.76 -50.72 -24.92
C ASN A 716 24.95 -50.96 -26.20
N GLU A 717 24.06 -50.05 -26.59
CA GLU A 717 23.13 -50.24 -27.70
C GLU A 717 23.70 -49.76 -29.05
N PRO A 718 23.12 -50.17 -30.20
CA PRO A 718 23.51 -49.65 -31.52
C PRO A 718 22.98 -48.22 -31.76
N ALA A 719 23.69 -47.42 -32.57
CA ALA A 719 23.49 -45.97 -32.69
C ALA A 719 22.04 -45.55 -33.02
N LYS A 720 21.37 -46.30 -33.90
CA LYS A 720 19.97 -46.04 -34.28
C LYS A 720 19.01 -46.21 -33.08
N LYS A 721 19.22 -47.25 -32.27
CA LYS A 721 18.41 -47.53 -31.08
C LYS A 721 18.70 -46.54 -29.95
N CYS A 722 19.95 -46.07 -29.80
CA CYS A 722 20.29 -45.00 -28.86
C CYS A 722 19.53 -43.71 -29.19
N MET A 723 19.49 -43.33 -30.46
CA MET A 723 18.79 -42.13 -30.92
C MET A 723 17.28 -42.23 -30.73
N GLU A 724 16.67 -43.40 -30.97
CA GLU A 724 15.26 -43.66 -30.66
C GLU A 724 14.99 -43.57 -29.15
N THR A 725 15.83 -44.21 -28.32
CA THR A 725 15.70 -44.19 -26.85
C THR A 725 15.78 -42.78 -26.29
N ILE A 726 16.71 -41.95 -26.77
CA ILE A 726 16.85 -40.56 -26.34
C ILE A 726 15.65 -39.73 -26.84
N LYS A 727 15.20 -39.93 -28.07
CA LYS A 727 13.99 -39.25 -28.61
C LYS A 727 12.76 -39.55 -27.76
N THR A 728 12.49 -40.82 -27.48
CA THR A 728 11.32 -41.24 -26.72
C THR A 728 11.42 -40.81 -25.25
N LYS A 729 12.53 -41.08 -24.57
CA LYS A 729 12.62 -40.82 -23.12
C LYS A 729 12.83 -39.36 -22.75
N LEU A 730 13.52 -38.57 -23.59
CA LEU A 730 13.88 -37.20 -23.23
C LEU A 730 13.02 -36.15 -23.95
N PHE A 731 12.76 -36.31 -25.24
CA PHE A 731 12.04 -35.29 -26.00
C PHE A 731 10.52 -35.39 -25.90
N GLU A 732 9.95 -36.59 -25.70
CA GLU A 732 8.50 -36.71 -25.40
C GLU A 732 8.15 -36.11 -24.04
N ASN A 733 9.11 -36.09 -23.11
CA ASN A 733 8.99 -35.42 -21.80
C ASN A 733 9.33 -33.92 -21.84
N GLY A 734 9.68 -33.38 -23.01
CA GLY A 734 9.91 -31.94 -23.20
C GLY A 734 11.27 -31.41 -22.72
N TYR A 735 12.26 -32.27 -22.46
CA TYR A 735 13.58 -31.81 -22.01
C TYR A 735 14.39 -31.18 -23.14
N ALA A 736 15.13 -30.11 -22.84
CA ALA A 736 16.05 -29.50 -23.79
C ALA A 736 17.34 -30.32 -23.91
N LEU A 737 17.88 -30.41 -25.12
CA LEU A 737 19.13 -31.14 -25.37
C LEU A 737 20.31 -30.54 -24.58
N GLN A 738 20.30 -29.22 -24.36
CA GLN A 738 21.35 -28.52 -23.60
C GLN A 738 21.43 -28.99 -22.14
N ASP A 739 20.28 -29.21 -21.49
CA ASP A 739 20.23 -29.76 -20.13
C ASP A 739 20.75 -31.20 -20.07
N VAL A 740 20.41 -32.00 -21.09
CA VAL A 740 20.88 -33.38 -21.24
C VAL A 740 22.40 -33.41 -21.42
N VAL A 741 22.96 -32.56 -22.30
CA VAL A 741 24.41 -32.46 -22.54
C VAL A 741 25.15 -32.05 -21.27
N THR A 742 24.63 -31.05 -20.53
CA THR A 742 25.21 -30.61 -19.25
C THR A 742 25.26 -31.75 -18.23
N ARG A 743 24.19 -32.55 -18.14
CA ARG A 743 24.14 -33.73 -17.25
C ARG A 743 25.03 -34.88 -17.72
N LEU A 744 25.12 -35.10 -19.04
CA LEU A 744 26.03 -36.10 -19.61
C LEU A 744 27.49 -35.76 -19.30
N HIS A 745 27.86 -34.48 -19.38
CA HIS A 745 29.17 -34.00 -19.00
C HIS A 745 29.48 -34.33 -17.52
N ASP A 746 28.58 -34.01 -16.59
CA ASP A 746 28.76 -34.32 -15.16
C ASP A 746 28.90 -35.84 -14.92
N ILE A 747 28.11 -36.67 -15.62
CA ILE A 747 28.17 -38.13 -15.50
C ILE A 747 29.45 -38.70 -16.15
N ALA A 748 29.95 -38.11 -17.24
CA ALA A 748 31.13 -38.61 -17.95
C ALA A 748 32.35 -38.71 -17.03
N PHE A 749 32.54 -37.76 -16.11
CA PHE A 749 33.61 -37.79 -15.11
C PHE A 749 33.47 -38.88 -14.04
N THR A 750 32.27 -39.47 -13.91
CA THR A 750 32.00 -40.58 -12.99
C THR A 750 32.15 -41.95 -13.65
N LEU A 751 32.31 -41.99 -14.98
CA LEU A 751 32.48 -43.23 -15.72
C LEU A 751 33.91 -43.76 -15.58
N ASP A 752 34.01 -45.06 -15.33
CA ASP A 752 35.29 -45.78 -15.33
C ASP A 752 35.67 -46.15 -16.77
N ILE A 753 36.27 -45.19 -17.48
CA ILE A 753 36.70 -45.31 -18.88
C ILE A 753 38.13 -44.76 -19.06
N PRO A 754 38.88 -45.23 -20.07
CA PRO A 754 40.23 -44.73 -20.35
C PRO A 754 40.26 -43.22 -20.63
N ASP A 755 41.31 -42.53 -20.18
CA ASP A 755 41.48 -41.08 -20.35
C ASP A 755 41.36 -40.60 -21.81
N GLU A 756 41.86 -41.38 -22.78
CA GLU A 756 41.71 -41.08 -24.21
C GLU A 756 40.24 -41.06 -24.65
N ALA A 757 39.45 -42.02 -24.18
CA ALA A 757 38.03 -42.10 -24.47
C ALA A 757 37.25 -40.99 -23.76
N LEU A 758 37.60 -40.70 -22.49
CA LEU A 758 37.02 -39.59 -21.74
C LEU A 758 37.30 -38.24 -22.40
N SER A 759 38.54 -38.01 -22.85
CA SER A 759 38.93 -36.77 -23.53
C SER A 759 38.13 -36.54 -24.82
N THR A 760 37.87 -37.62 -25.58
CA THR A 760 37.07 -37.60 -26.80
C THR A 760 35.62 -37.20 -26.50
N ILE A 761 35.02 -37.78 -25.45
CA ILE A 761 33.65 -37.44 -25.02
C ILE A 761 33.58 -35.97 -24.61
N ILE A 762 34.52 -35.49 -23.80
CA ILE A 762 34.51 -34.10 -23.30
C ILE A 762 34.63 -33.10 -24.45
N LEU A 763 35.57 -33.32 -25.38
CA LEU A 763 35.73 -32.44 -26.55
C LEU A 763 34.48 -32.43 -27.43
N GLY A 764 33.90 -33.60 -27.68
CA GLY A 764 32.67 -33.73 -28.45
C GLY A 764 31.46 -33.05 -27.80
N LEU A 765 31.29 -33.22 -26.48
CA LEU A 765 30.21 -32.55 -25.74
C LEU A 765 30.39 -31.02 -25.70
N ALA A 766 31.63 -30.53 -25.58
CA ALA A 766 31.93 -29.10 -25.61
C ALA A 766 31.61 -28.47 -26.97
N GLU A 767 31.94 -29.14 -28.08
CA GLU A 767 31.58 -28.69 -29.43
C GLU A 767 30.06 -28.68 -29.64
N VAL A 768 29.36 -29.69 -29.14
CA VAL A 768 27.89 -29.74 -29.17
C VAL A 768 27.29 -28.59 -28.36
N GLU A 769 27.78 -28.32 -27.16
CA GLU A 769 27.30 -27.22 -26.32
C GLU A 769 27.52 -25.85 -27.00
N GLU A 770 28.68 -25.64 -27.62
CA GLU A 770 28.96 -24.43 -28.40
C GLU A 770 28.01 -24.29 -29.59
N ASN A 771 27.77 -25.36 -30.34
CA ASN A 771 26.86 -25.35 -31.48
C ASN A 771 25.40 -25.09 -31.05
N LEU A 772 24.97 -25.64 -29.92
CA LEU A 772 23.66 -25.37 -29.34
C LEU A 772 23.52 -23.90 -28.93
N SER A 773 24.57 -23.30 -28.35
CA SER A 773 24.57 -21.88 -27.98
C SER A 773 24.43 -20.93 -29.20
N ARG A 774 24.83 -21.40 -30.39
CA ARG A 774 24.69 -20.68 -31.67
C ARG A 774 23.35 -20.91 -32.37
N GLY A 775 22.47 -21.75 -31.82
CA GLY A 775 21.14 -22.02 -32.36
C GLY A 775 21.08 -23.12 -33.42
N CYS A 776 22.01 -24.09 -33.41
CA CYS A 776 21.95 -25.25 -34.31
C CYS A 776 20.76 -26.19 -34.03
N THR A 777 20.40 -27.04 -35.01
CA THR A 777 19.26 -27.97 -34.91
C THR A 777 19.49 -29.10 -33.91
N ASN A 778 18.57 -29.27 -32.96
CA ASN A 778 18.62 -30.30 -31.91
C ASN A 778 18.77 -31.73 -32.46
N SER A 779 18.14 -32.06 -33.59
CA SER A 779 18.19 -33.41 -34.18
C SER A 779 19.60 -33.79 -34.67
N THR A 780 20.30 -32.83 -35.28
CA THR A 780 21.67 -33.02 -35.78
C THR A 780 22.66 -33.07 -34.63
N GLN A 781 22.50 -32.18 -33.65
CA GLN A 781 23.36 -32.14 -32.46
C GLN A 781 23.18 -33.39 -31.59
N LEU A 782 21.96 -33.94 -31.49
CA LEU A 782 21.75 -35.23 -30.84
C LEU A 782 22.53 -36.36 -31.54
N ALA A 783 22.53 -36.39 -32.87
CA ALA A 783 23.30 -37.37 -33.62
C ALA A 783 24.81 -37.21 -33.37
N ALA A 784 25.30 -35.98 -33.23
CA ALA A 784 26.68 -35.70 -32.87
C ALA A 784 27.04 -36.22 -31.47
N VAL A 785 26.15 -36.05 -30.47
CA VAL A 785 26.34 -36.65 -29.13
C VAL A 785 26.48 -38.16 -29.22
N VAL A 786 25.58 -38.83 -29.95
CA VAL A 786 25.67 -40.30 -30.13
C VAL A 786 26.98 -40.69 -30.81
N ALA A 787 27.39 -39.98 -31.87
CA ALA A 787 28.65 -40.25 -32.56
C ALA A 787 29.87 -40.17 -31.62
N CYS A 788 29.95 -39.13 -30.78
CA CYS A 788 31.06 -38.94 -29.84
C CYS A 788 31.22 -40.13 -28.87
N PHE A 789 30.11 -40.67 -28.36
CA PHE A 789 30.14 -41.85 -27.48
C PHE A 789 30.55 -43.12 -28.22
N PHE A 790 30.22 -43.25 -29.51
CA PHE A 790 30.63 -44.38 -30.33
C PHE A 790 32.12 -44.33 -30.69
N ASP A 791 32.64 -43.15 -30.98
CA ASP A 791 34.07 -42.95 -31.22
C ASP A 791 34.87 -43.31 -29.97
N ALA A 792 34.44 -42.85 -28.79
CA ALA A 792 35.02 -43.21 -27.50
C ALA A 792 34.97 -44.73 -27.26
N LYS A 793 33.86 -45.40 -27.57
CA LYS A 793 33.74 -46.86 -27.48
C LYS A 793 34.75 -47.59 -28.36
N SER A 794 35.00 -47.08 -29.58
CA SER A 794 35.98 -47.67 -30.48
C SER A 794 37.41 -47.61 -29.91
N LEU A 795 37.73 -46.53 -29.20
CA LEU A 795 39.02 -46.34 -28.52
C LEU A 795 39.16 -47.31 -27.33
N CYS A 796 38.10 -47.48 -26.53
CA CYS A 796 38.09 -48.47 -25.45
C CYS A 796 38.37 -49.90 -25.97
N VAL A 797 37.72 -50.29 -27.07
CA VAL A 797 37.92 -51.62 -27.68
C VAL A 797 39.34 -51.79 -28.20
N LYS A 798 39.91 -50.75 -28.83
CA LYS A 798 41.32 -50.77 -29.28
C LYS A 798 42.28 -50.97 -28.11
N LYS A 799 42.08 -50.25 -27.00
CA LYS A 799 42.91 -50.39 -25.81
C LYS A 799 42.83 -51.79 -25.19
N ILE A 800 41.62 -52.34 -25.01
CA ILE A 800 41.41 -53.71 -24.52
C ILE A 800 42.09 -54.75 -25.42
N ASN A 801 42.00 -54.57 -26.74
CA ASN A 801 42.66 -55.48 -27.69
C ASN A 801 44.20 -55.35 -27.67
N THR A 802 44.72 -54.16 -27.37
CA THR A 802 46.17 -53.92 -27.25
C THR A 802 46.71 -54.55 -25.96
N GLU A 803 46.02 -54.35 -24.83
CA GLU A 803 46.36 -54.98 -23.54
C GLU A 803 46.25 -56.52 -23.60
N ARG A 804 45.31 -57.07 -24.39
CA ARG A 804 45.19 -58.51 -24.65
C ARG A 804 46.26 -59.09 -25.59
N MET A 805 46.97 -58.25 -26.36
CA MET A 805 48.09 -58.69 -27.20
C MET A 805 49.44 -58.57 -26.46
N GLU A 806 49.50 -57.77 -25.39
CA GLU A 806 50.70 -57.62 -24.54
C GLU A 806 50.80 -58.68 -23.41
N PHE A 807 49.71 -59.40 -23.13
CA PHE A 807 49.67 -60.63 -22.32
C PHE A 807 49.71 -61.87 -23.22
#